data_AF-A0A8X7U895-F1
#
_entry.id   AF-A0A8X7U895-F1
#
_cell.length_a   1.000
_cell.length_b   1.000
_cell.length_c   1.000
_cell.angle_alpha   90.00
_cell.angle_beta   90.00
_cell.angle_gamma   90.00
#
_symmetry.space_group_name_H-M   'P 1'
#
loop_
_entity.id
_entity.type
_entity.pdbx_description
1 polymer ?
#
loop_
_entity_poly.entity_id
_entity_poly.type
_entity_poly.pdbx_seq_one_letter_code
_entity_poly.pdbx_strand_id
1 'polypeptide(L)'
;MALRFFPIWACPQTAYYHYPLLGFDTKRRRICLWECSSSASQRAITAVGGDVPYGRELKKPSDEMGLTQERPQLETFHRDLSMLPKPLTANSLTSSAWDDSKVRISFQGIPGAYSETAALKAYPNCETVPCDQFETAFQAVELWLVDKAVLPIENSVGGSIHRNYDLLLRHRLHIAQEVHLPVNHCLLGVPGVQKEDIKCVLSHPQVLLTPFPSDSSKLDQCVNSLNELGIQRVSAKDTATAAQTVSSSGERSIGAVASVRAANIYGLDILAQNIQDDANNVTRFLILARDPMIPRTDRPYKTSIVFSLEEGPGVLFKALAIESRPQRGRPLRVVDGSNNGCAKYFDYLFYIDFEASMAETCAQHALGHLQEFTSFIRILGCYPMDLVSSSREVAGQLESDCFSSDGRSKSSGICSPRASYLRKLADVASNGELLDWPKNDTRRFFHVVYRVGDLDRTIKFYTECFGMKVSRQRDVPKEKYSNAFMGFGSEKSHFAVELTYNYGVSSYDIGDGFGHFTISTQDVYKMVETVRAKGGNVTREPGPVEGGSSIIAIVKDPDGYPFELIQRGPTPEPFCQVMLRVGDLDGAIKFYEKALGMRLLRRIEKPEYKYTIGMMGYNESVVLELAYNYGVTEYKKGNAYAQIAIGTDDVYKSGEVVKIVNKELGGNITREPGPLPGIGTKIVSFLDPDGWKTVLVDNKDFMKELG
;
A
#
# COMPACT_ATOMS: atom_id res chain seq x y z
N MET A 1 -16.46 11.16 -6.58
CA MET A 1 -16.15 9.83 -6.02
C MET A 1 -14.85 10.00 -5.25
N ALA A 2 -14.86 9.86 -3.93
CA ALA A 2 -13.64 9.90 -3.13
C ALA A 2 -13.24 8.45 -2.87
N LEU A 3 -12.13 8.01 -3.44
CA LEU A 3 -11.60 6.66 -3.24
C LEU A 3 -10.58 6.70 -2.11
N ARG A 4 -10.78 5.92 -1.04
CA ARG A 4 -9.79 5.81 0.04
C ARG A 4 -8.68 4.87 -0.39
N PHE A 5 -7.51 5.43 -0.71
CA PHE A 5 -6.35 4.65 -1.16
C PHE A 5 -5.58 4.06 0.02
N PHE A 6 -5.53 2.72 0.10
CA PHE A 6 -4.43 2.03 0.77
C PHE A 6 -3.22 1.92 -0.20
N PRO A 7 -1.99 2.21 0.23
CA PRO A 7 -0.82 2.15 -0.64
C PRO A 7 -0.27 0.72 -0.75
N ILE A 8 -0.17 0.19 -1.97
CA ILE A 8 0.62 -1.01 -2.30
C ILE A 8 1.94 -0.55 -2.94
N TRP A 9 3.07 -1.09 -2.48
CA TRP A 9 4.39 -0.79 -3.03
C TRP A 9 4.56 -1.38 -4.44
N ALA A 10 5.02 -0.56 -5.39
CA ALA A 10 5.45 -1.00 -6.70
C ALA A 10 6.99 -1.03 -6.76
N CYS A 11 7.58 -2.22 -6.98
CA CYS A 11 9.02 -2.38 -7.09
C CYS A 11 9.48 -2.22 -8.56
N PRO A 12 10.47 -1.36 -8.88
CA PRO A 12 10.96 -1.20 -10.24
C PRO A 12 11.76 -2.43 -10.69
N GLN A 13 11.48 -2.93 -11.90
CA GLN A 13 12.21 -4.08 -12.45
C GLN A 13 13.64 -3.74 -12.86
N THR A 14 14.52 -4.74 -12.72
CA THR A 14 15.96 -4.64 -12.98
C THR A 14 16.29 -4.48 -14.47
N ALA A 15 17.31 -3.68 -14.76
CA ALA A 15 17.84 -3.54 -16.11
C ALA A 15 18.62 -4.80 -16.55
N TYR A 16 18.40 -5.24 -17.80
CA TYR A 16 19.18 -6.32 -18.40
C TYR A 16 20.62 -5.85 -18.69
N TYR A 17 21.59 -6.41 -17.98
CA TYR A 17 23.01 -6.16 -18.23
C TYR A 17 23.49 -6.85 -19.51
N HIS A 18 23.68 -6.08 -20.57
CA HIS A 18 24.54 -6.49 -21.69
C HIS A 18 26.01 -6.34 -21.28
N TYR A 19 26.75 -7.45 -21.21
CA TYR A 19 28.21 -7.45 -21.04
C TYR A 19 28.92 -7.09 -22.36
N PRO A 20 29.76 -6.04 -22.40
CA PRO A 20 30.75 -5.88 -23.46
C PRO A 20 32.02 -6.68 -23.10
N LEU A 21 32.41 -7.64 -23.94
CA LEU A 21 33.69 -8.33 -23.81
C LEU A 21 34.83 -7.44 -24.31
N LEU A 22 35.88 -7.24 -23.50
CA LEU A 22 37.14 -6.67 -23.98
C LEU A 22 37.81 -7.66 -24.94
N GLY A 23 38.37 -7.14 -26.03
CA GLY A 23 39.02 -7.95 -27.06
C GLY A 23 40.46 -8.34 -26.72
N PHE A 24 40.91 -9.47 -27.28
CA PHE A 24 42.31 -9.83 -27.47
C PHE A 24 42.53 -10.31 -28.91
N ASP A 25 43.54 -9.78 -29.61
CA ASP A 25 43.94 -10.24 -30.95
C ASP A 25 44.93 -11.41 -30.84
N THR A 26 44.70 -12.50 -31.57
CA THR A 26 45.81 -13.16 -32.30
C THR A 26 45.36 -14.09 -33.45
N LYS A 27 45.61 -13.62 -34.68
CA LYS A 27 45.87 -14.34 -35.95
C LYS A 27 45.95 -15.90 -35.99
N ARG A 28 45.39 -16.46 -37.10
CA ARG A 28 45.71 -17.77 -37.79
C ARG A 28 45.27 -19.08 -37.07
N ARG A 29 44.34 -19.91 -37.59
CA ARG A 29 44.38 -20.67 -38.88
C ARG A 29 43.14 -21.59 -39.08
N ARG A 30 42.73 -21.79 -40.35
CA ARG A 30 42.11 -22.99 -41.00
C ARG A 30 40.88 -23.73 -40.41
N ILE A 31 39.80 -23.78 -41.22
CA ILE A 31 39.14 -24.98 -41.83
C ILE A 31 38.89 -26.20 -40.89
N CYS A 32 37.65 -26.69 -40.67
CA CYS A 32 36.81 -27.38 -41.68
C CYS A 32 35.30 -27.48 -41.33
N LEU A 33 34.50 -28.05 -42.24
CA LEU A 33 33.11 -28.54 -42.07
C LEU A 33 33.09 -30.07 -41.74
N TRP A 34 31.88 -30.66 -41.71
CA TRP A 34 31.51 -32.10 -41.63
C TRP A 34 31.49 -32.73 -40.21
N GLU A 35 30.68 -33.76 -39.91
CA GLU A 35 29.28 -34.07 -40.29
C GLU A 35 28.68 -35.15 -39.34
N CYS A 36 27.57 -35.80 -39.70
CA CYS A 36 26.71 -36.61 -38.83
C CYS A 36 27.22 -38.01 -38.40
N SER A 37 26.76 -38.44 -37.21
CA SER A 37 25.99 -39.69 -36.93
C SER A 37 26.59 -40.92 -36.19
N SER A 38 25.76 -41.42 -35.25
CA SER A 38 25.31 -42.82 -35.07
C SER A 38 25.91 -43.76 -33.99
N SER A 39 25.11 -44.81 -33.67
CA SER A 39 25.32 -45.97 -32.75
C SER A 39 25.16 -45.71 -31.23
N ALA A 40 24.46 -46.55 -30.42
CA ALA A 40 23.56 -47.69 -30.71
C ALA A 40 22.52 -48.01 -29.58
N SER A 41 21.60 -48.93 -29.89
CA SER A 41 20.47 -49.56 -29.13
C SER A 41 20.76 -50.14 -27.72
N GLN A 42 19.81 -50.53 -26.85
CA GLN A 42 18.48 -51.23 -26.97
C GLN A 42 17.46 -50.72 -25.90
N ARG A 43 16.11 -50.68 -26.01
CA ARG A 43 15.01 -51.65 -26.35
C ARG A 43 14.76 -52.77 -25.30
N ALA A 44 13.54 -53.24 -24.99
CA ALA A 44 12.12 -52.94 -25.35
C ALA A 44 11.19 -53.42 -24.17
N ILE A 45 9.84 -53.55 -24.14
CA ILE A 45 8.69 -53.58 -25.09
C ILE A 45 7.40 -53.04 -24.37
N THR A 46 6.16 -53.17 -24.93
CA THR A 46 4.86 -52.82 -24.26
C THR A 46 3.66 -53.59 -24.87
N ALA A 47 2.64 -53.95 -24.08
CA ALA A 47 1.31 -54.47 -24.52
C ALA A 47 0.26 -54.48 -23.37
N VAL A 48 -0.97 -54.96 -23.59
CA VAL A 48 -2.19 -54.16 -23.85
C VAL A 48 -3.47 -55.05 -23.95
N GLY A 49 -4.55 -54.69 -23.23
CA GLY A 49 -5.97 -55.05 -23.54
C GLY A 49 -6.59 -56.36 -23.00
N GLY A 50 -7.90 -56.36 -22.67
CA GLY A 50 -8.73 -57.58 -22.53
C GLY A 50 -9.82 -57.59 -21.42
N ASP A 51 -11.09 -57.48 -21.82
CA ASP A 51 -12.34 -57.35 -21.02
C ASP A 51 -12.87 -58.58 -20.22
N VAL A 52 -13.79 -58.28 -19.27
CA VAL A 52 -14.89 -59.01 -18.52
C VAL A 52 -15.42 -60.41 -18.98
N PRO A 53 -16.37 -61.13 -18.27
CA PRO A 53 -17.14 -60.84 -17.02
C PRO A 53 -17.29 -62.02 -15.99
N TYR A 54 -18.24 -61.83 -15.04
CA TYR A 54 -18.99 -62.79 -14.18
C TYR A 54 -18.52 -63.04 -12.73
N GLY A 55 -19.51 -63.21 -11.85
CA GLY A 55 -19.34 -63.47 -10.40
C GLY A 55 -20.50 -64.29 -9.80
N ARG A 56 -20.47 -64.52 -8.49
CA ARG A 56 -21.57 -65.16 -7.73
C ARG A 56 -21.57 -64.76 -6.24
N GLU A 57 -22.67 -65.08 -5.56
CA GLU A 57 -23.08 -64.45 -4.31
C GLU A 57 -22.84 -65.27 -3.02
N LEU A 58 -23.05 -64.60 -1.88
CA LEU A 58 -23.67 -65.11 -0.64
C LEU A 58 -22.98 -66.24 0.17
N LYS A 59 -22.49 -65.89 1.38
CA LYS A 59 -23.29 -66.03 2.63
C LYS A 59 -22.62 -65.41 3.87
N LYS A 60 -23.43 -65.06 4.88
CA LYS A 60 -23.02 -64.84 6.29
C LYS A 60 -23.00 -66.17 7.06
N PRO A 61 -22.38 -66.21 8.24
CA PRO A 61 -23.18 -66.43 9.46
C PRO A 61 -23.01 -65.31 10.51
N SER A 62 -23.61 -65.49 11.69
CA SER A 62 -23.75 -64.51 12.78
C SER A 62 -23.41 -65.14 14.15
N ASP A 63 -23.42 -64.27 15.19
CA ASP A 63 -23.43 -64.62 16.62
C ASP A 63 -22.08 -65.16 17.17
N GLU A 64 -21.61 -64.85 18.39
CA GLU A 64 -22.32 -64.89 19.68
C GLU A 64 -21.90 -63.79 20.72
N MET A 65 -22.28 -64.00 22.00
CA MET A 65 -22.43 -63.01 23.08
C MET A 65 -21.14 -62.53 23.78
N GLY A 66 -21.22 -61.34 24.40
CA GLY A 66 -20.12 -60.69 25.12
C GLY A 66 -20.02 -61.01 26.62
N LEU A 67 -19.09 -60.33 27.29
CA LEU A 67 -18.87 -60.33 28.74
C LEU A 67 -18.60 -58.89 29.24
N THR A 68 -18.99 -58.59 30.48
CA THR A 68 -18.92 -57.24 31.09
C THR A 68 -17.94 -57.16 32.25
N GLN A 69 -17.16 -56.08 32.35
CA GLN A 69 -16.45 -55.72 33.59
C GLN A 69 -16.20 -54.21 33.71
N GLU A 70 -16.11 -53.75 34.97
CA GLU A 70 -15.73 -52.41 35.42
C GLU A 70 -14.67 -52.56 36.53
N ARG A 71 -13.92 -51.57 37.03
CA ARG A 71 -13.84 -50.09 36.94
C ARG A 71 -12.35 -49.73 37.32
N PRO A 72 -11.85 -48.48 37.41
CA PRO A 72 -12.45 -47.17 37.10
C PRO A 72 -11.54 -46.14 36.36
N GLN A 73 -12.11 -44.97 36.07
CA GLN A 73 -11.50 -43.62 36.06
C GLN A 73 -10.05 -43.42 35.59
N LEU A 74 -9.90 -42.77 34.42
CA LEU A 74 -9.15 -41.51 34.34
C LEU A 74 -9.68 -40.67 33.17
N GLU A 75 -10.17 -39.45 33.42
CA GLU A 75 -10.64 -38.56 32.35
C GLU A 75 -9.45 -37.86 31.67
N THR A 76 -9.06 -38.35 30.50
CA THR A 76 -8.18 -37.63 29.57
C THR A 76 -8.98 -37.14 28.36
N PHE A 77 -9.01 -35.82 28.15
CA PHE A 77 -9.70 -35.17 27.02
C PHE A 77 -8.95 -35.37 25.68
N HIS A 78 -8.78 -36.62 25.26
CA HIS A 78 -8.39 -36.93 23.90
C HIS A 78 -9.54 -36.58 22.95
N ARG A 79 -9.48 -35.38 22.34
CA ARG A 79 -10.30 -35.10 21.16
C ARG A 79 -9.90 -36.08 20.06
N ASP A 80 -10.89 -36.80 19.55
CA ASP A 80 -10.66 -37.79 18.51
C ASP A 80 -10.35 -37.09 17.17
N LEU A 81 -9.05 -36.95 16.87
CA LEU A 81 -8.54 -36.29 15.66
C LEU A 81 -9.02 -36.98 14.37
N SER A 82 -9.58 -38.19 14.44
CA SER A 82 -10.19 -38.88 13.31
C SER A 82 -11.45 -38.19 12.78
N MET A 83 -12.12 -37.35 13.59
CA MET A 83 -13.36 -36.66 13.23
C MET A 83 -13.19 -35.30 12.52
N LEU A 84 -11.96 -34.83 12.31
CA LEU A 84 -11.72 -33.61 11.51
C LEU A 84 -11.94 -33.91 10.01
N PRO A 85 -12.64 -33.04 9.26
CA PRO A 85 -12.84 -33.23 7.83
C PRO A 85 -11.50 -33.21 7.10
N LYS A 86 -11.20 -34.27 6.35
CA LYS A 86 -10.01 -34.34 5.49
C LYS A 86 -10.17 -33.38 4.31
N PRO A 87 -9.09 -32.73 3.82
CA PRO A 87 -9.19 -31.83 2.68
C PRO A 87 -9.76 -32.53 1.45
N LEU A 88 -10.71 -31.87 0.77
CA LEU A 88 -11.16 -32.30 -0.55
C LEU A 88 -9.98 -32.27 -1.52
N THR A 89 -9.87 -33.33 -2.31
CA THR A 89 -8.93 -33.48 -3.42
C THR A 89 -9.71 -33.59 -4.73
N ALA A 90 -9.08 -33.21 -5.85
CA ALA A 90 -9.73 -33.16 -7.17
C ALA A 90 -10.41 -34.46 -7.64
N ASN A 91 -10.05 -35.62 -7.07
CA ASN A 91 -10.63 -36.93 -7.40
C ASN A 91 -11.76 -37.39 -6.45
N SER A 92 -12.08 -36.64 -5.39
CA SER A 92 -12.98 -37.06 -4.30
C SER A 92 -14.38 -36.43 -4.37
N LEU A 93 -14.82 -36.03 -5.57
CA LEU A 93 -15.98 -35.15 -5.82
C LEU A 93 -17.33 -35.91 -5.84
N THR A 94 -17.62 -36.71 -4.81
CA THR A 94 -18.91 -37.42 -4.66
C THR A 94 -19.78 -36.80 -3.56
N SER A 95 -20.99 -36.37 -3.87
CA SER A 95 -21.90 -35.72 -2.92
C SER A 95 -22.51 -36.69 -1.90
N SER A 96 -22.32 -36.41 -0.62
CA SER A 96 -23.22 -36.88 0.45
C SER A 96 -24.51 -36.04 0.47
N ALA A 97 -25.60 -36.59 1.04
CA ALA A 97 -26.88 -35.88 1.15
C ALA A 97 -26.78 -34.60 2.00
N TRP A 98 -27.64 -33.62 1.72
CA TRP A 98 -27.53 -32.26 2.25
C TRP A 98 -28.22 -32.12 3.62
N ASP A 99 -27.54 -31.49 4.59
CA ASP A 99 -28.14 -30.95 5.82
C ASP A 99 -28.44 -29.46 5.58
N ASP A 100 -29.71 -29.15 5.36
CA ASP A 100 -30.21 -27.87 4.80
C ASP A 100 -30.19 -26.69 5.81
N SER A 101 -29.32 -26.77 6.83
CA SER A 101 -29.33 -25.89 8.01
C SER A 101 -28.10 -24.99 8.18
N LYS A 102 -26.99 -25.23 7.46
CA LYS A 102 -25.73 -24.49 7.61
C LYS A 102 -25.09 -24.15 6.26
N VAL A 103 -24.67 -22.91 6.11
CA VAL A 103 -23.89 -22.45 4.95
C VAL A 103 -22.55 -23.19 4.93
N ARG A 104 -22.24 -23.88 3.83
CA ARG A 104 -20.97 -24.62 3.66
C ARG A 104 -19.97 -23.73 2.95
N ILE A 105 -18.76 -23.59 3.49
CA ILE A 105 -17.75 -22.65 2.98
C ILE A 105 -16.40 -23.35 2.78
N SER A 106 -15.96 -23.46 1.53
CA SER A 106 -14.65 -24.04 1.21
C SER A 106 -13.49 -23.06 1.42
N PHE A 107 -12.37 -23.56 1.91
CA PHE A 107 -11.14 -22.77 2.04
C PHE A 107 -9.91 -23.62 1.68
N GLN A 108 -8.85 -23.00 1.15
CA GLN A 108 -7.58 -23.69 0.91
C GLN A 108 -6.81 -23.85 2.22
N GLY A 109 -6.35 -25.07 2.50
CA GLY A 109 -5.58 -25.44 3.70
C GLY A 109 -6.25 -26.55 4.52
N ILE A 110 -5.82 -26.68 5.77
CA ILE A 110 -6.40 -27.60 6.77
C ILE A 110 -6.99 -26.79 7.95
N PRO A 111 -7.84 -27.38 8.82
CA PRO A 111 -8.36 -26.70 10.01
C PRO A 111 -7.23 -26.08 10.86
N GLY A 112 -7.44 -24.85 11.34
CA GLY A 112 -6.40 -24.02 11.97
C GLY A 112 -5.76 -22.96 11.06
N ALA A 113 -5.95 -23.05 9.74
CA ALA A 113 -5.46 -22.04 8.79
C ALA A 113 -6.20 -20.69 8.96
N TYR A 114 -5.53 -19.57 8.67
CA TYR A 114 -6.14 -18.24 8.72
C TYR A 114 -7.37 -18.10 7.81
N SER A 115 -7.42 -18.85 6.69
CA SER A 115 -8.59 -18.94 5.80
C SER A 115 -9.83 -19.55 6.49
N GLU A 116 -9.66 -20.50 7.43
CA GLU A 116 -10.77 -21.03 8.24
C GLU A 116 -11.28 -19.95 9.20
N THR A 117 -10.38 -19.24 9.88
CA THR A 117 -10.72 -18.14 10.79
C THR A 117 -11.45 -17.00 10.06
N ALA A 118 -11.07 -16.70 8.81
CA ALA A 118 -11.77 -15.73 7.97
C ALA A 118 -13.19 -16.20 7.58
N ALA A 119 -13.37 -17.49 7.28
CA ALA A 119 -14.70 -18.08 7.03
C ALA A 119 -15.62 -17.94 8.25
N LEU A 120 -15.11 -18.31 9.43
CA LEU A 120 -15.82 -18.22 10.71
C LEU A 120 -16.10 -16.76 11.12
N LYS A 121 -15.21 -15.80 10.81
CA LYS A 121 -15.46 -14.36 11.02
C LYS A 121 -16.62 -13.85 10.15
N ALA A 122 -16.73 -14.30 8.90
CA ALA A 122 -17.83 -13.91 8.02
C ALA A 122 -19.17 -14.60 8.39
N TYR A 123 -19.13 -15.88 8.73
CA TYR A 123 -20.31 -16.71 9.02
C TYR A 123 -20.06 -17.56 10.28
N PRO A 124 -20.39 -17.06 11.49
CA PRO A 124 -20.10 -17.75 12.75
C PRO A 124 -20.70 -19.16 12.89
N ASN A 125 -21.77 -19.47 12.13
CA ASN A 125 -22.47 -20.75 12.14
C ASN A 125 -22.23 -21.60 10.86
N CYS A 126 -21.17 -21.34 10.10
CA CYS A 126 -20.87 -22.11 8.88
C CYS A 126 -20.23 -23.49 9.15
N GLU A 127 -20.33 -24.37 8.15
CA GLU A 127 -19.48 -25.56 8.05
C GLU A 127 -18.25 -25.21 7.20
N THR A 128 -17.04 -25.38 7.74
CA THR A 128 -15.78 -25.08 7.05
C THR A 128 -15.23 -26.32 6.33
N VAL A 129 -15.06 -26.23 5.02
CA VAL A 129 -14.67 -27.35 4.15
C VAL A 129 -13.23 -27.18 3.64
N PRO A 130 -12.24 -27.89 4.21
CA PRO A 130 -10.85 -27.76 3.77
C PRO A 130 -10.64 -28.30 2.34
N CYS A 131 -9.78 -27.65 1.57
CA CYS A 131 -9.43 -28.00 0.19
C CYS A 131 -7.91 -28.00 0.00
N ASP A 132 -7.39 -28.95 -0.79
CA ASP A 132 -5.95 -29.11 -1.03
C ASP A 132 -5.31 -27.93 -1.81
N GLN A 133 -6.03 -27.37 -2.78
CA GLN A 133 -5.64 -26.26 -3.64
C GLN A 133 -6.74 -25.19 -3.74
N PHE A 134 -6.37 -23.98 -4.19
CA PHE A 134 -7.35 -22.90 -4.42
C PHE A 134 -8.33 -23.27 -5.54
N GLU A 135 -7.84 -23.89 -6.61
CA GLU A 135 -8.63 -24.40 -7.73
C GLU A 135 -9.74 -25.35 -7.26
N THR A 136 -9.45 -26.25 -6.32
CA THR A 136 -10.42 -27.19 -5.73
C THR A 136 -11.53 -26.46 -4.96
N ALA A 137 -11.20 -25.38 -4.24
CA ALA A 137 -12.19 -24.56 -3.53
C ALA A 137 -13.10 -23.78 -4.51
N PHE A 138 -12.56 -23.24 -5.59
CA PHE A 138 -13.38 -22.65 -6.67
C PHE A 138 -14.32 -23.67 -7.30
N GLN A 139 -13.79 -24.85 -7.67
CA GLN A 139 -14.58 -25.94 -8.27
C GLN A 139 -15.67 -26.46 -7.34
N ALA A 140 -15.43 -26.54 -6.03
CA ALA A 140 -16.43 -26.99 -5.06
C ALA A 140 -17.66 -26.06 -5.00
N VAL A 141 -17.49 -24.75 -5.23
CA VAL A 141 -18.61 -23.79 -5.35
C VAL A 141 -19.33 -23.93 -6.69
N GLU A 142 -18.60 -24.10 -7.80
CA GLU A 142 -19.21 -24.29 -9.13
C GLU A 142 -19.95 -25.63 -9.27
N LEU A 143 -19.50 -26.68 -8.57
CA LEU A 143 -20.08 -28.03 -8.55
C LEU A 143 -21.17 -28.23 -7.47
N TRP A 144 -21.63 -27.16 -6.81
CA TRP A 144 -22.68 -27.20 -5.78
C TRP A 144 -22.37 -28.11 -4.57
N LEU A 145 -21.09 -28.35 -4.28
CA LEU A 145 -20.66 -29.08 -3.08
C LEU A 145 -20.60 -28.17 -1.85
N VAL A 146 -20.38 -26.88 -2.05
CA VAL A 146 -20.42 -25.82 -1.03
C VAL A 146 -21.13 -24.58 -1.57
N ASP A 147 -21.53 -23.65 -0.70
CA ASP A 147 -22.23 -22.42 -1.08
C ASP A 147 -21.29 -21.27 -1.41
N LYS A 148 -20.14 -21.23 -0.73
CA LYS A 148 -19.18 -20.13 -0.79
C LYS A 148 -17.74 -20.62 -0.71
N ALA A 149 -16.79 -19.81 -1.18
CA ALA A 149 -15.36 -20.02 -0.95
C ALA A 149 -14.72 -18.82 -0.27
N VAL A 150 -13.71 -19.06 0.57
CA VAL A 150 -12.84 -18.01 1.14
C VAL A 150 -11.50 -17.99 0.42
N LEU A 151 -11.11 -16.82 -0.07
CA LEU A 151 -9.91 -16.63 -0.88
C LEU A 151 -9.08 -15.45 -0.34
N PRO A 152 -7.85 -15.65 0.18
CA PRO A 152 -6.96 -14.54 0.48
C PRO A 152 -6.52 -13.88 -0.84
N ILE A 153 -6.58 -12.55 -0.91
CA ILE A 153 -6.25 -11.79 -2.12
C ILE A 153 -5.03 -10.87 -1.92
N GLU A 154 -4.90 -10.27 -0.74
CA GLU A 154 -3.83 -9.34 -0.36
C GLU A 154 -3.40 -9.60 1.09
N ASN A 155 -2.11 -9.42 1.40
CA ASN A 155 -1.58 -9.35 2.77
C ASN A 155 -0.66 -8.12 2.90
N SER A 156 -0.73 -7.37 3.99
CA SER A 156 0.02 -6.12 4.14
C SER A 156 1.55 -6.29 4.11
N VAL A 157 2.06 -7.46 4.50
CA VAL A 157 3.50 -7.77 4.50
C VAL A 157 3.93 -8.55 3.24
N GLY A 158 3.04 -9.41 2.72
CA GLY A 158 3.30 -10.32 1.61
C GLY A 158 2.84 -9.84 0.21
N GLY A 159 2.09 -8.75 0.12
CA GLY A 159 1.53 -8.22 -1.13
C GLY A 159 0.35 -9.02 -1.69
N SER A 160 0.09 -8.84 -2.98
CA SER A 160 -1.02 -9.47 -3.72
C SER A 160 -0.76 -10.94 -4.05
N ILE A 161 -1.74 -11.81 -3.83
CA ILE A 161 -1.65 -13.25 -4.13
C ILE A 161 -2.04 -13.49 -5.59
N HIS A 162 -1.08 -13.30 -6.50
CA HIS A 162 -1.32 -13.23 -7.94
C HIS A 162 -2.12 -14.40 -8.55
N ARG A 163 -1.89 -15.64 -8.08
CA ARG A 163 -2.62 -16.85 -8.54
C ARG A 163 -4.13 -16.76 -8.29
N ASN A 164 -4.55 -16.10 -7.22
CA ASN A 164 -5.95 -16.05 -6.82
C ASN A 164 -6.76 -15.06 -7.67
N TYR A 165 -6.13 -13.95 -8.08
CA TYR A 165 -6.65 -13.06 -9.12
C TYR A 165 -6.84 -13.78 -10.47
N ASP A 166 -5.87 -14.60 -10.90
CA ASP A 166 -5.99 -15.39 -12.13
C ASP A 166 -7.16 -16.39 -12.08
N LEU A 167 -7.51 -16.94 -10.90
CA LEU A 167 -8.64 -17.85 -10.72
C LEU A 167 -9.99 -17.10 -10.75
N LEU A 168 -10.08 -15.90 -10.18
CA LEU A 168 -11.29 -15.05 -10.28
C LEU A 168 -11.70 -14.79 -11.74
N LEU A 169 -10.73 -14.66 -12.67
CA LEU A 169 -11.00 -14.52 -14.10
C LEU A 169 -11.46 -15.82 -14.79
N ARG A 170 -10.91 -16.97 -14.36
CA ARG A 170 -11.17 -18.30 -14.97
C ARG A 170 -12.49 -18.93 -14.52
N HIS A 171 -12.95 -18.62 -13.31
CA HIS A 171 -14.18 -19.15 -12.73
C HIS A 171 -15.31 -18.10 -12.75
N ARG A 172 -16.56 -18.55 -12.76
CA ARG A 172 -17.76 -17.70 -12.72
C ARG A 172 -18.31 -17.52 -11.32
N LEU A 173 -17.43 -17.19 -10.38
CA LEU A 173 -17.84 -16.76 -9.05
C LEU A 173 -17.89 -15.23 -8.96
N HIS A 174 -18.71 -14.75 -8.04
CA HIS A 174 -18.86 -13.34 -7.69
C HIS A 174 -18.45 -13.08 -6.25
N ILE A 175 -17.84 -11.92 -5.99
CA ILE A 175 -17.50 -11.50 -4.63
C ILE A 175 -18.78 -11.04 -3.92
N ALA A 176 -19.11 -11.72 -2.83
CA ALA A 176 -20.28 -11.46 -1.99
C ALA A 176 -19.93 -10.66 -0.72
N GLN A 177 -18.68 -10.72 -0.25
CA GLN A 177 -18.24 -10.03 0.96
C GLN A 177 -16.70 -9.97 0.98
N GLU A 178 -16.12 -8.99 1.67
CA GLU A 178 -14.70 -8.99 2.05
C GLU A 178 -14.54 -9.18 3.56
N VAL A 179 -13.38 -9.65 3.99
CA VAL A 179 -13.02 -9.84 5.41
C VAL A 179 -11.58 -9.42 5.63
N HIS A 180 -11.35 -8.44 6.49
CA HIS A 180 -10.00 -8.12 6.97
C HIS A 180 -9.71 -8.89 8.26
N LEU A 181 -8.62 -9.66 8.28
CA LEU A 181 -8.21 -10.48 9.42
C LEU A 181 -6.77 -10.14 9.84
N PRO A 182 -6.52 -9.68 11.07
CA PRO A 182 -5.17 -9.52 11.60
C PRO A 182 -4.48 -10.88 11.76
N VAL A 183 -3.22 -10.96 11.35
CA VAL A 183 -2.41 -12.19 11.32
C VAL A 183 -1.52 -12.21 12.56
N ASN A 184 -2.12 -12.62 13.68
CA ASN A 184 -1.36 -12.86 14.90
C ASN A 184 -0.70 -14.25 14.80
N HIS A 185 0.63 -14.26 14.88
CA HIS A 185 1.46 -15.47 14.94
C HIS A 185 1.71 -15.84 16.40
N CYS A 186 1.59 -17.13 16.73
CA CYS A 186 1.81 -17.65 18.08
C CYS A 186 2.82 -18.78 18.06
N LEU A 187 3.73 -18.79 19.03
CA LEU A 187 4.62 -19.93 19.29
C LEU A 187 3.85 -20.98 20.09
N LEU A 188 3.72 -22.16 19.51
CA LEU A 188 2.99 -23.29 20.07
C LEU A 188 3.94 -24.42 20.46
N GLY A 189 3.66 -25.10 21.57
CA GLY A 189 4.36 -26.31 22.01
C GLY A 189 3.39 -27.41 22.46
N VAL A 190 3.88 -28.64 22.62
CA VAL A 190 3.05 -29.71 23.20
C VAL A 190 2.78 -29.44 24.70
N PRO A 191 1.65 -29.89 25.28
CA PRO A 191 1.24 -29.43 26.61
C PRO A 191 2.27 -29.62 27.74
N GLY A 192 2.43 -28.59 28.58
CA GLY A 192 3.34 -28.58 29.73
C GLY A 192 4.84 -28.43 29.37
N VAL A 193 5.16 -27.98 28.17
CA VAL A 193 6.52 -27.61 27.73
C VAL A 193 6.78 -26.12 28.00
N GLN A 194 8.00 -25.75 28.39
CA GLN A 194 8.38 -24.35 28.57
C GLN A 194 9.04 -23.78 27.31
N LYS A 195 9.10 -22.45 27.20
CA LYS A 195 9.65 -21.75 26.03
C LYS A 195 11.13 -22.10 25.79
N GLU A 196 11.85 -22.40 26.86
CA GLU A 196 13.28 -22.72 26.90
C GLU A 196 13.61 -24.17 26.47
N ASP A 197 12.62 -25.07 26.46
CA ASP A 197 12.80 -26.47 26.02
C ASP A 197 12.88 -26.61 24.49
N ILE A 198 12.33 -25.63 23.76
CA ILE A 198 12.19 -25.66 22.30
C ILE A 198 13.54 -25.36 21.63
N LYS A 199 13.96 -26.28 20.76
CA LYS A 199 15.19 -26.18 19.97
C LYS A 199 14.93 -26.01 18.48
N CYS A 200 13.76 -26.44 18.01
CA CYS A 200 13.35 -26.38 16.62
C CYS A 200 11.93 -25.81 16.48
N VAL A 201 11.67 -25.02 15.43
CA VAL A 201 10.34 -24.46 15.14
C VAL A 201 9.92 -24.72 13.69
N LEU A 202 8.70 -25.24 13.53
CA LEU A 202 8.04 -25.54 12.26
C LEU A 202 7.03 -24.45 11.85
N SER A 203 7.07 -24.00 10.60
CA SER A 203 6.03 -23.16 9.98
C SER A 203 6.26 -22.97 8.47
N HIS A 204 5.35 -22.26 7.79
CA HIS A 204 5.45 -21.92 6.37
C HIS A 204 6.73 -21.08 6.11
N PRO A 205 7.47 -21.27 4.99
CA PRO A 205 8.72 -20.53 4.73
C PRO A 205 8.57 -19.00 4.72
N GLN A 206 7.41 -18.45 4.37
CA GLN A 206 7.14 -16.99 4.45
C GLN A 206 7.11 -16.45 5.91
N VAL A 207 7.01 -17.33 6.91
CA VAL A 207 7.04 -16.99 8.34
C VAL A 207 8.45 -17.22 8.94
N LEU A 208 9.28 -18.07 8.31
CA LEU A 208 10.54 -18.57 8.88
C LEU A 208 11.82 -18.20 8.13
N LEU A 209 11.74 -17.64 6.92
CA LEU A 209 12.94 -17.39 6.14
C LEU A 209 13.85 -16.34 6.80
N THR A 210 15.11 -16.42 6.41
CA THR A 210 16.14 -15.40 6.60
C THR A 210 17.01 -15.45 5.35
N PRO A 211 17.42 -14.32 4.76
CA PRO A 211 18.10 -14.32 3.47
C PRO A 211 19.52 -14.91 3.54
N PHE A 212 19.85 -15.76 2.56
CA PHE A 212 21.25 -15.85 2.12
C PHE A 212 21.63 -14.51 1.47
N PRO A 213 22.86 -13.99 1.68
CA PRO A 213 23.25 -12.66 1.22
C PRO A 213 23.46 -12.63 -0.31
N SER A 214 22.38 -12.37 -1.06
CA SER A 214 22.43 -12.12 -2.51
C SER A 214 21.26 -11.24 -2.98
N ASP A 215 20.01 -11.61 -2.67
CA ASP A 215 18.81 -10.93 -3.20
C ASP A 215 17.85 -10.47 -2.09
N SER A 216 17.79 -9.16 -1.85
CA SER A 216 16.94 -8.54 -0.82
C SER A 216 15.57 -8.13 -1.37
N SER A 217 14.60 -9.05 -1.44
CA SER A 217 13.21 -8.71 -1.86
C SER A 217 12.11 -9.65 -1.33
N LYS A 218 12.24 -10.16 -0.11
CA LYS A 218 11.13 -10.79 0.65
C LYS A 218 11.14 -10.28 2.09
N LEU A 219 9.98 -9.89 2.61
CA LEU A 219 9.81 -9.58 4.03
C LEU A 219 9.47 -10.87 4.77
N ASP A 220 10.34 -11.23 5.70
CA ASP A 220 10.12 -12.31 6.66
C ASP A 220 9.26 -11.80 7.83
N GLN A 221 8.47 -12.66 8.48
CA GLN A 221 7.41 -12.21 9.41
C GLN A 221 7.64 -12.42 10.92
N CYS A 222 8.61 -13.26 11.31
CA CYS A 222 8.90 -13.62 12.72
C CYS A 222 10.41 -13.75 12.99
N VAL A 223 11.27 -13.00 12.27
CA VAL A 223 12.72 -13.21 12.29
C VAL A 223 13.36 -12.73 13.59
N ASN A 224 13.01 -11.54 14.10
CA ASN A 224 13.71 -10.99 15.25
C ASN A 224 13.42 -11.80 16.51
N SER A 225 12.13 -12.02 16.82
CA SER A 225 11.70 -12.81 17.98
C SER A 225 12.13 -14.28 17.95
N LEU A 226 12.45 -14.84 16.78
CA LEU A 226 13.04 -16.19 16.67
C LEU A 226 14.59 -16.18 16.72
N ASN A 227 15.25 -15.10 16.27
CA ASN A 227 16.70 -14.93 16.39
C ASN A 227 17.12 -14.76 17.86
N GLU A 228 16.37 -13.96 18.63
CA GLU A 228 16.59 -13.73 20.07
C GLU A 228 16.58 -15.01 20.91
N LEU A 229 15.90 -16.05 20.43
CA LEU A 229 15.77 -17.35 21.12
C LEU A 229 16.78 -18.40 20.63
N GLY A 230 17.54 -18.13 19.56
CA GLY A 230 18.52 -19.08 19.01
C GLY A 230 17.94 -20.38 18.43
N ILE A 231 16.64 -20.41 18.10
CA ILE A 231 15.90 -21.61 17.72
C ILE A 231 16.14 -21.98 16.25
N GLN A 232 16.35 -23.28 15.97
CA GLN A 232 16.49 -23.78 14.61
C GLN A 232 15.15 -23.72 13.85
N ARG A 233 15.13 -23.09 12.67
CA ARG A 233 13.93 -22.97 11.83
C ARG A 233 13.86 -24.12 10.82
N VAL A 234 12.71 -24.80 10.72
CA VAL A 234 12.46 -25.88 9.74
C VAL A 234 11.17 -25.59 8.95
N SER A 235 11.29 -25.66 7.62
CA SER A 235 10.20 -25.28 6.71
C SER A 235 9.12 -26.37 6.62
N ALA A 236 7.87 -25.99 6.84
CA ALA A 236 6.68 -26.81 6.69
C ALA A 236 5.81 -26.33 5.52
N LYS A 237 4.89 -27.20 5.05
CA LYS A 237 4.02 -26.91 3.89
C LYS A 237 3.10 -25.71 4.09
N ASP A 238 2.57 -25.54 5.30
CA ASP A 238 1.76 -24.40 5.73
C ASP A 238 1.77 -24.30 7.28
N THR A 239 1.22 -23.23 7.84
CA THR A 239 1.26 -22.94 9.29
C THR A 239 0.38 -23.88 10.12
N ALA A 240 -0.74 -24.37 9.58
CA ALA A 240 -1.63 -25.28 10.30
C ALA A 240 -1.10 -26.72 10.28
N THR A 241 -0.55 -27.14 9.14
CA THR A 241 0.19 -28.40 9.00
C THR A 241 1.39 -28.48 9.94
N ALA A 242 2.07 -27.35 10.21
CA ALA A 242 3.13 -27.31 11.23
C ALA A 242 2.61 -27.62 12.64
N ALA A 243 1.50 -27.00 13.07
CA ALA A 243 0.87 -27.29 14.36
C ALA A 243 0.36 -28.75 14.44
N GLN A 244 -0.25 -29.26 13.36
CA GLN A 244 -0.64 -30.66 13.26
C GLN A 244 0.57 -31.61 13.39
N THR A 245 1.70 -31.26 12.80
CA THR A 245 2.94 -32.06 12.85
C THR A 245 3.50 -32.13 14.28
N VAL A 246 3.56 -31.02 15.00
CA VAL A 246 4.02 -30.96 16.40
C VAL A 246 3.11 -31.75 17.34
N SER A 247 1.78 -31.60 17.17
CA SER A 247 0.79 -32.38 17.92
C SER A 247 0.91 -33.89 17.64
N SER A 248 1.23 -34.26 16.39
CA SER A 248 1.39 -35.67 15.98
C SER A 248 2.73 -36.28 16.37
N SER A 249 3.82 -35.51 16.51
CA SER A 249 5.12 -36.03 16.92
C SER A 249 5.26 -36.15 18.44
N GLY A 250 4.59 -35.27 19.21
CA GLY A 250 4.70 -35.25 20.67
C GLY A 250 6.07 -34.75 21.19
N GLU A 251 6.96 -34.29 20.31
CA GLU A 251 8.33 -33.92 20.68
C GLU A 251 8.41 -32.58 21.40
N ARG A 252 8.81 -32.60 22.68
CA ARG A 252 8.97 -31.40 23.52
C ARG A 252 10.00 -30.39 22.99
N SER A 253 10.96 -30.86 22.20
CA SER A 253 11.99 -30.02 21.57
C SER A 253 11.53 -29.27 20.32
N ILE A 254 10.31 -29.53 19.82
CA ILE A 254 9.79 -28.94 18.59
C ILE A 254 8.55 -28.08 18.89
N GLY A 255 8.60 -26.81 18.50
CA GLY A 255 7.45 -25.90 18.46
C GLY A 255 6.92 -25.67 17.06
N ALA A 256 5.78 -24.98 16.95
CA ALA A 256 5.24 -24.48 15.69
C ALA A 256 4.90 -22.99 15.77
N VAL A 257 5.01 -22.26 14.65
CA VAL A 257 4.37 -20.93 14.52
C VAL A 257 3.08 -21.06 13.73
N ALA A 258 1.96 -20.79 14.39
CA ALA A 258 0.63 -20.91 13.80
C ALA A 258 -0.38 -19.98 14.48
N SER A 259 -1.65 -20.07 14.06
CA SER A 259 -2.74 -19.29 14.63
C SER A 259 -3.18 -19.83 16.00
N VAL A 260 -3.80 -18.97 16.82
CA VAL A 260 -4.53 -19.37 18.04
C VAL A 260 -5.60 -20.44 17.75
N ARG A 261 -6.22 -20.42 16.56
CA ARG A 261 -7.21 -21.42 16.13
C ARG A 261 -6.57 -22.80 15.94
N ALA A 262 -5.35 -22.88 15.40
CA ALA A 262 -4.62 -24.14 15.27
C ALA A 262 -4.26 -24.74 16.64
N ALA A 263 -3.78 -23.93 17.59
CA ALA A 263 -3.50 -24.37 18.96
C ALA A 263 -4.73 -25.03 19.62
N ASN A 264 -5.88 -24.34 19.52
CA ASN A 264 -7.16 -24.81 20.05
C ASN A 264 -7.73 -26.04 19.33
N ILE A 265 -7.30 -26.38 18.12
CA ILE A 265 -7.71 -27.61 17.40
C ILE A 265 -6.81 -28.77 17.80
N TYR A 266 -5.49 -28.57 17.72
CA TYR A 266 -4.48 -29.63 17.87
C TYR A 266 -4.02 -29.86 19.31
N GLY A 267 -4.59 -29.15 20.29
CA GLY A 267 -4.30 -29.35 21.71
C GLY A 267 -2.87 -28.94 22.09
N LEU A 268 -2.40 -27.80 21.57
CA LEU A 268 -1.08 -27.25 21.85
C LEU A 268 -1.17 -26.05 22.79
N ASP A 269 -0.19 -25.94 23.71
CA ASP A 269 -0.05 -24.78 24.59
C ASP A 269 0.54 -23.60 23.84
N ILE A 270 0.07 -22.40 24.17
CA ILE A 270 0.51 -21.14 23.56
C ILE A 270 1.61 -20.53 24.44
N LEU A 271 2.87 -20.68 24.03
CA LEU A 271 4.05 -20.28 24.80
C LEU A 271 4.46 -18.82 24.58
N ALA A 272 4.09 -18.25 23.43
CA ALA A 272 4.14 -16.81 23.18
C ALA A 272 3.07 -16.40 22.16
N GLN A 273 2.47 -15.24 22.37
CA GLN A 273 1.53 -14.60 21.45
C GLN A 273 2.16 -13.38 20.79
N ASN A 274 1.66 -13.02 19.61
CA ASN A 274 2.07 -11.84 18.84
C ASN A 274 3.57 -11.80 18.54
N ILE A 275 4.14 -12.93 18.10
CA ILE A 275 5.58 -13.05 17.76
C ILE A 275 5.92 -12.58 16.34
N GLN A 276 5.04 -11.79 15.72
CA GLN A 276 5.27 -11.19 14.40
C GLN A 276 6.05 -9.87 14.51
N ASP A 277 6.95 -9.63 13.55
CA ASP A 277 7.79 -8.42 13.52
C ASP A 277 6.98 -7.14 13.23
N ASP A 278 5.83 -7.24 12.56
CA ASP A 278 4.88 -6.14 12.33
C ASP A 278 3.52 -6.44 12.99
N ALA A 279 3.14 -5.61 13.96
CA ALA A 279 1.86 -5.68 14.65
C ALA A 279 0.64 -5.40 13.75
N ASN A 280 0.83 -4.74 12.60
CA ASN A 280 -0.22 -4.39 11.64
C ASN A 280 -0.31 -5.37 10.45
N ASN A 281 0.19 -6.60 10.61
CA ASN A 281 0.04 -7.66 9.61
C ASN A 281 -1.45 -8.04 9.46
N VAL A 282 -2.06 -7.70 8.31
CA VAL A 282 -3.47 -7.95 8.01
C VAL A 282 -3.58 -8.65 6.65
N THR A 283 -4.40 -9.71 6.60
CA THR A 283 -4.79 -10.37 5.35
C THR A 283 -6.21 -9.99 4.98
N ARG A 284 -6.41 -9.61 3.73
CA ARG A 284 -7.70 -9.36 3.11
C ARG A 284 -8.17 -10.62 2.39
N PHE A 285 -9.31 -11.14 2.83
CA PHE A 285 -9.98 -12.28 2.22
C PHE A 285 -11.24 -11.81 1.48
N LEU A 286 -11.56 -12.48 0.38
CA LEU A 286 -12.80 -12.34 -0.37
C LEU A 286 -13.64 -13.60 -0.16
N ILE A 287 -14.94 -13.41 0.10
CA ILE A 287 -15.94 -14.47 0.13
C ILE A 287 -16.62 -14.51 -1.23
N LEU A 288 -16.51 -15.64 -1.92
CA LEU A 288 -17.04 -15.86 -3.25
C LEU A 288 -18.33 -16.69 -3.20
N ALA A 289 -19.26 -16.45 -4.11
CA ALA A 289 -20.50 -17.21 -4.30
C ALA A 289 -20.79 -17.46 -5.79
N ARG A 290 -21.69 -18.40 -6.10
CA ARG A 290 -22.19 -18.62 -7.48
C ARG A 290 -22.92 -17.39 -8.02
N ASP A 291 -23.87 -16.88 -7.25
CA ASP A 291 -24.75 -15.78 -7.67
C ASP A 291 -24.21 -14.41 -7.22
N PRO A 292 -24.32 -13.36 -8.06
CA PRO A 292 -23.96 -12.00 -7.65
C PRO A 292 -24.94 -11.48 -6.61
N MET A 293 -24.44 -10.78 -5.59
CA MET A 293 -25.32 -10.08 -4.65
C MET A 293 -26.07 -8.94 -5.34
N ILE A 294 -27.38 -8.86 -5.10
CA ILE A 294 -28.24 -7.79 -5.59
C ILE A 294 -27.77 -6.46 -4.96
N PRO A 295 -27.32 -5.47 -5.77
CA PRO A 295 -26.87 -4.18 -5.25
C PRO A 295 -27.98 -3.43 -4.51
N ARG A 296 -27.63 -2.75 -3.42
CA ARG A 296 -28.53 -1.91 -2.63
C ARG A 296 -27.82 -0.64 -2.19
N THR A 297 -28.56 0.30 -1.61
CA THR A 297 -28.03 1.54 -1.01
C THR A 297 -28.35 1.61 0.49
N ASP A 298 -28.44 0.45 1.16
CA ASP A 298 -28.80 0.31 2.58
C ASP A 298 -27.62 0.49 3.55
N ARG A 299 -26.40 0.56 3.02
CA ARG A 299 -25.09 0.67 3.72
C ARG A 299 -24.00 1.00 2.69
N PRO A 300 -22.76 1.36 3.08
CA PRO A 300 -21.65 1.43 2.14
C PRO A 300 -21.37 0.10 1.41
N TYR A 301 -21.33 0.14 0.08
CA TYR A 301 -20.90 -0.95 -0.80
C TYR A 301 -19.56 -0.62 -1.44
N LYS A 302 -18.82 -1.67 -1.78
CA LYS A 302 -17.65 -1.67 -2.65
C LYS A 302 -17.97 -2.51 -3.88
N THR A 303 -17.59 -2.02 -5.04
CA THR A 303 -17.70 -2.72 -6.31
C THR A 303 -16.30 -3.02 -6.86
N SER A 304 -16.03 -4.30 -7.13
CA SER A 304 -14.78 -4.77 -7.73
C SER A 304 -14.99 -5.00 -9.22
N ILE A 305 -14.09 -4.48 -10.04
CA ILE A 305 -14.06 -4.69 -11.50
C ILE A 305 -12.69 -5.16 -11.95
N VAL A 306 -12.66 -5.86 -13.08
CA VAL A 306 -11.44 -6.15 -13.84
C VAL A 306 -11.64 -5.80 -15.31
N PHE A 307 -10.66 -5.14 -15.94
CA PHE A 307 -10.71 -4.78 -17.35
C PHE A 307 -9.36 -4.88 -18.04
N SER A 308 -9.35 -4.58 -19.35
CA SER A 308 -8.17 -4.43 -20.19
C SER A 308 -8.35 -3.25 -21.14
N LEU A 309 -7.23 -2.65 -21.56
CA LEU A 309 -7.15 -1.50 -22.46
C LEU A 309 -6.21 -1.88 -23.61
N GLU A 310 -6.48 -1.41 -24.83
CA GLU A 310 -5.57 -1.56 -25.96
C GLU A 310 -4.39 -0.58 -25.82
N GLU A 311 -3.19 -0.94 -26.33
CA GLU A 311 -1.95 -0.23 -26.00
C GLU A 311 -1.95 1.25 -26.44
N GLY A 312 -1.59 2.13 -25.51
CA GLY A 312 -1.34 3.55 -25.79
C GLY A 312 -0.75 4.30 -24.59
N PRO A 313 0.23 5.20 -24.79
CA PRO A 313 0.77 6.01 -23.70
C PRO A 313 -0.31 6.99 -23.20
N GLY A 314 -0.74 6.79 -21.95
CA GLY A 314 -1.71 7.66 -21.26
C GLY A 314 -3.10 7.06 -21.00
N VAL A 315 -3.44 5.89 -21.56
CA VAL A 315 -4.80 5.32 -21.35
C VAL A 315 -5.04 4.92 -19.88
N LEU A 316 -3.99 4.49 -19.16
CA LEU A 316 -4.04 4.22 -17.71
C LEU A 316 -4.54 5.41 -16.87
N PHE A 317 -4.25 6.64 -17.31
CA PHE A 317 -4.65 7.87 -16.61
C PHE A 317 -6.17 8.11 -16.65
N LYS A 318 -6.90 7.47 -17.57
CA LYS A 318 -8.37 7.50 -17.61
C LYS A 318 -9.04 6.55 -16.62
N ALA A 319 -8.31 5.57 -16.08
CA ALA A 319 -8.88 4.40 -15.40
C ALA A 319 -8.17 4.10 -14.06
N LEU A 320 -7.87 5.15 -13.30
CA LEU A 320 -6.96 5.15 -12.13
C LEU A 320 -7.30 4.15 -11.00
N ALA A 321 -6.26 3.79 -10.23
CA ALA A 321 -6.21 2.89 -9.07
C ALA A 321 -6.08 1.38 -9.40
N ILE A 322 -4.90 0.93 -9.86
CA ILE A 322 -4.75 -0.41 -10.42
C ILE A 322 -3.43 -1.13 -10.12
N GLU A 323 -3.52 -2.42 -9.76
CA GLU A 323 -2.45 -3.40 -9.96
C GLU A 323 -2.39 -3.78 -11.46
N SER A 324 -1.38 -3.28 -12.18
CA SER A 324 -1.19 -3.58 -13.60
C SER A 324 -0.25 -4.77 -13.82
N ARG A 325 -0.72 -5.85 -14.46
CA ARG A 325 0.14 -7.00 -14.81
C ARG A 325 0.44 -7.08 -16.31
N PRO A 326 1.72 -6.98 -16.73
CA PRO A 326 2.13 -7.30 -18.10
C PRO A 326 2.08 -8.82 -18.34
N GLN A 327 1.03 -9.32 -18.99
CA GLN A 327 0.81 -10.77 -19.24
C GLN A 327 1.42 -11.24 -20.59
N ARG A 328 2.62 -10.74 -20.90
CA ARG A 328 3.34 -11.07 -22.16
C ARG A 328 3.73 -12.55 -22.21
N GLY A 329 2.92 -13.35 -22.91
CA GLY A 329 3.26 -14.71 -23.33
C GLY A 329 2.40 -15.86 -22.78
N ARG A 330 1.31 -15.61 -22.04
CA ARG A 330 0.38 -16.68 -21.60
C ARG A 330 -1.09 -16.28 -21.82
N PRO A 331 -1.89 -17.04 -22.59
CA PRO A 331 -3.31 -16.77 -22.71
C PRO A 331 -4.04 -17.10 -21.40
N LEU A 332 -4.98 -16.24 -21.02
CA LEU A 332 -5.90 -16.50 -19.91
C LEU A 332 -7.25 -16.93 -20.47
N ARG A 333 -7.78 -18.04 -19.97
CA ARG A 333 -9.16 -18.45 -20.28
C ARG A 333 -10.10 -17.59 -19.46
N VAL A 334 -10.86 -16.73 -20.13
CA VAL A 334 -11.85 -15.84 -19.50
C VAL A 334 -13.24 -16.31 -19.89
N VAL A 335 -14.10 -16.49 -18.89
CA VAL A 335 -15.48 -16.92 -19.13
C VAL A 335 -16.37 -15.69 -19.36
N ASP A 336 -16.37 -15.20 -20.60
CA ASP A 336 -17.36 -14.25 -21.08
C ASP A 336 -18.79 -14.85 -21.07
N GLY A 337 -19.79 -14.04 -21.44
CA GLY A 337 -21.21 -14.42 -21.38
C GLY A 337 -21.62 -15.65 -22.22
N SER A 338 -20.78 -16.12 -23.15
CA SER A 338 -21.11 -17.21 -24.09
C SER A 338 -21.07 -18.64 -23.52
N ASN A 339 -20.75 -18.80 -22.24
CA ASN A 339 -20.47 -20.08 -21.53
C ASN A 339 -19.24 -20.87 -22.04
N ASN A 340 -18.77 -20.66 -23.27
CA ASN A 340 -17.71 -21.50 -23.87
C ASN A 340 -16.27 -21.16 -23.42
N GLY A 341 -16.07 -20.03 -22.74
CA GLY A 341 -14.81 -19.65 -22.09
C GLY A 341 -13.66 -19.46 -23.08
N CYS A 342 -13.60 -18.29 -23.72
CA CYS A 342 -12.58 -17.99 -24.72
C CYS A 342 -11.18 -17.86 -24.08
N ALA A 343 -10.16 -18.42 -24.72
CA ALA A 343 -8.77 -18.10 -24.42
C ALA A 343 -8.43 -16.73 -25.03
N LYS A 344 -8.18 -15.72 -24.18
CA LYS A 344 -7.84 -14.37 -24.60
C LYS A 344 -6.44 -14.01 -24.14
N TYR A 345 -5.75 -13.24 -24.96
CA TYR A 345 -4.52 -12.55 -24.59
C TYR A 345 -4.89 -11.12 -24.16
N PHE A 346 -4.20 -10.62 -23.15
CA PHE A 346 -4.30 -9.24 -22.67
C PHE A 346 -2.89 -8.78 -22.36
N ASP A 347 -2.43 -7.67 -22.93
CA ASP A 347 -1.10 -7.16 -22.59
C ASP A 347 -1.07 -6.65 -21.16
N TYR A 348 -2.14 -5.97 -20.73
CA TYR A 348 -2.38 -5.57 -19.35
C TYR A 348 -3.78 -5.95 -18.87
N LEU A 349 -3.85 -6.52 -17.67
CA LEU A 349 -5.08 -6.68 -16.90
C LEU A 349 -5.06 -5.73 -15.69
N PHE A 350 -6.25 -5.25 -15.35
CA PHE A 350 -6.44 -4.10 -14.48
C PHE A 350 -7.56 -4.39 -13.46
N TYR A 351 -7.21 -4.59 -12.20
CA TYR A 351 -8.16 -4.82 -11.09
C TYR A 351 -8.38 -3.54 -10.27
N ILE A 352 -9.63 -3.15 -10.04
CA ILE A 352 -10.01 -1.95 -9.28
C ILE A 352 -11.15 -2.26 -8.32
N ASP A 353 -11.04 -1.78 -7.09
CA ASP A 353 -12.13 -1.64 -6.14
C ASP A 353 -12.57 -0.18 -6.01
N PHE A 354 -13.87 0.10 -6.07
CA PHE A 354 -14.40 1.44 -5.84
C PHE A 354 -15.55 1.48 -4.83
N GLU A 355 -15.57 2.53 -4.01
CA GLU A 355 -16.61 2.78 -2.98
C GLU A 355 -17.88 3.35 -3.62
N ALA A 356 -18.67 2.49 -4.25
CA ALA A 356 -20.07 2.74 -4.61
C ALA A 356 -20.82 1.43 -4.84
N SER A 357 -22.15 1.49 -4.73
CA SER A 357 -23.06 0.42 -5.12
C SER A 357 -23.37 0.48 -6.62
N MET A 358 -23.45 -0.68 -7.28
CA MET A 358 -23.99 -0.78 -8.64
C MET A 358 -25.48 -0.43 -8.76
N ALA A 359 -26.18 -0.16 -7.65
CA ALA A 359 -27.51 0.45 -7.64
C ALA A 359 -27.48 1.97 -7.90
N GLU A 360 -26.33 2.63 -7.77
CA GLU A 360 -26.18 4.08 -7.93
C GLU A 360 -25.94 4.45 -9.40
N THR A 361 -26.65 5.47 -9.90
CA THR A 361 -26.51 5.96 -11.28
C THR A 361 -25.11 6.48 -11.58
N CYS A 362 -24.40 7.04 -10.59
CA CYS A 362 -23.03 7.51 -10.77
C CYS A 362 -22.05 6.36 -11.07
N ALA A 363 -22.21 5.19 -10.42
CA ALA A 363 -21.40 4.00 -10.68
C ALA A 363 -21.75 3.40 -12.05
N GLN A 364 -23.03 3.35 -12.40
CA GLN A 364 -23.50 2.89 -13.72
C GLN A 364 -22.97 3.77 -14.86
N HIS A 365 -23.02 5.09 -14.72
CA HIS A 365 -22.49 6.03 -15.72
C HIS A 365 -20.96 5.92 -15.84
N ALA A 366 -20.24 5.81 -14.71
CA ALA A 366 -18.78 5.62 -14.71
C ALA A 366 -18.37 4.31 -15.41
N LEU A 367 -19.09 3.21 -15.15
CA LEU A 367 -18.86 1.93 -15.81
C LEU A 367 -19.19 1.98 -17.31
N GLY A 368 -20.26 2.68 -17.69
CA GLY A 368 -20.62 2.91 -19.10
C GLY A 368 -19.54 3.69 -19.86
N HIS A 369 -19.06 4.79 -19.31
CA HIS A 369 -17.93 5.54 -19.90
C HIS A 369 -16.64 4.69 -19.96
N LEU A 370 -16.40 3.80 -18.99
CA LEU A 370 -15.24 2.91 -19.02
C LEU A 370 -15.38 1.81 -20.10
N GLN A 371 -16.60 1.34 -20.38
CA GLN A 371 -16.90 0.40 -21.46
C GLN A 371 -16.58 0.98 -22.86
N GLU A 372 -16.67 2.30 -23.05
CA GLU A 372 -16.31 2.95 -24.33
C GLU A 372 -14.81 2.86 -24.67
N PHE A 373 -13.94 2.62 -23.68
CA PHE A 373 -12.48 2.61 -23.86
C PHE A 373 -11.81 1.27 -23.52
N THR A 374 -12.56 0.24 -23.11
CA THR A 374 -12.02 -1.06 -22.67
C THR A 374 -12.33 -2.18 -23.67
N SER A 375 -11.32 -2.95 -24.06
CA SER A 375 -11.47 -4.13 -24.93
C SER A 375 -12.09 -5.34 -24.20
N PHE A 376 -12.06 -5.29 -22.86
CA PHE A 376 -12.71 -6.25 -21.98
C PHE A 376 -13.00 -5.59 -20.63
N ILE A 377 -14.17 -5.87 -20.04
CA ILE A 377 -14.48 -5.55 -18.65
C ILE A 377 -15.41 -6.62 -18.05
N ARG A 378 -15.22 -6.92 -16.76
CA ARG A 378 -16.06 -7.81 -15.95
C ARG A 378 -16.23 -7.21 -14.54
N ILE A 379 -17.46 -7.16 -14.05
CA ILE A 379 -17.73 -6.92 -12.63
C ILE A 379 -17.44 -8.22 -11.87
N LEU A 380 -16.56 -8.15 -10.87
CA LEU A 380 -16.24 -9.28 -9.99
C LEU A 380 -17.25 -9.38 -8.83
N GLY A 381 -17.72 -8.25 -8.29
CA GLY A 381 -18.81 -8.24 -7.31
C GLY A 381 -19.19 -6.82 -6.89
N CYS A 382 -20.34 -6.70 -6.21
CA CYS A 382 -20.82 -5.50 -5.54
C CYS A 382 -21.33 -5.91 -4.16
N TYR A 383 -20.58 -5.59 -3.12
CA TYR A 383 -20.75 -6.19 -1.78
C TYR A 383 -20.57 -5.15 -0.66
N PRO A 384 -21.16 -5.37 0.53
CA PRO A 384 -21.01 -4.44 1.66
C PRO A 384 -19.57 -4.42 2.19
N MET A 385 -19.08 -3.25 2.59
CA MET A 385 -17.73 -3.11 3.15
C MET A 385 -17.60 -3.68 4.58
N ASP A 386 -16.45 -4.31 4.88
CA ASP A 386 -16.12 -4.80 6.22
C ASP A 386 -15.67 -3.65 7.12
N LEU A 387 -16.63 -3.02 7.81
CA LEU A 387 -16.41 -1.91 8.75
C LEU A 387 -15.75 -2.42 10.06
N VAL A 388 -14.48 -2.82 9.98
CA VAL A 388 -13.72 -3.37 11.11
C VAL A 388 -13.37 -2.30 12.15
N SER A 389 -14.31 -2.08 13.06
CA SER A 389 -14.09 -1.82 14.49
C SER A 389 -12.77 -1.15 14.93
N SER A 390 -12.60 0.13 14.63
CA SER A 390 -11.64 1.00 15.34
C SER A 390 -12.18 1.52 16.69
N SER A 391 -13.28 0.95 17.20
CA SER A 391 -14.18 1.62 18.15
C SER A 391 -14.74 0.73 19.27
N ARG A 392 -14.24 -0.51 19.47
CA ARG A 392 -14.85 -1.47 20.42
C ARG A 392 -14.00 -1.93 21.62
N GLU A 393 -12.70 -1.71 21.62
CA GLU A 393 -11.84 -2.18 22.74
C GLU A 393 -11.85 -1.25 23.97
N VAL A 394 -12.36 -0.02 23.85
CA VAL A 394 -12.52 0.93 24.98
C VAL A 394 -13.72 0.57 25.88
N ALA A 395 -14.64 -0.29 25.44
CA ALA A 395 -15.86 -0.61 26.17
C ALA A 395 -15.70 -1.69 27.26
N GLY A 396 -14.58 -2.41 27.30
CA GLY A 396 -14.43 -3.64 28.09
C GLY A 396 -13.98 -3.51 29.55
N GLN A 397 -13.79 -2.30 30.09
CA GLN A 397 -13.17 -2.08 31.41
C GLN A 397 -13.97 -1.17 32.37
N LEU A 398 -15.27 -0.96 32.13
CA LEU A 398 -16.13 -0.11 32.98
C LEU A 398 -17.48 -0.76 33.35
N GLU A 399 -17.55 -2.10 33.41
CA GLU A 399 -18.71 -2.85 33.94
C GLU A 399 -18.35 -3.65 35.21
N SER A 400 -17.57 -3.06 36.11
CA SER A 400 -17.31 -3.62 37.44
C SER A 400 -17.18 -2.57 38.55
N ASP A 401 -18.05 -1.56 38.56
CA ASP A 401 -18.40 -0.76 39.76
C ASP A 401 -19.57 0.21 39.49
N CYS A 402 -20.79 -0.15 39.92
CA CYS A 402 -21.90 0.75 40.31
C CYS A 402 -23.25 0.01 40.49
N PHE A 403 -23.31 -0.95 41.42
CA PHE A 403 -24.59 -1.44 41.97
C PHE A 403 -24.67 -1.13 43.47
N SER A 404 -25.17 0.06 43.79
CA SER A 404 -25.75 0.34 45.10
C SER A 404 -26.78 1.46 45.01
N SER A 405 -27.79 1.39 45.86
CA SER A 405 -28.94 2.29 45.91
C SER A 405 -28.71 3.47 46.86
N ASP A 406 -29.19 4.67 46.51
CA ASP A 406 -30.39 5.20 47.16
C ASP A 406 -31.04 6.32 46.33
N GLY A 407 -32.23 6.80 46.74
CA GLY A 407 -33.07 7.68 45.93
C GLY A 407 -33.42 9.06 46.52
N ARG A 408 -34.43 9.67 45.89
CA ARG A 408 -35.10 10.97 46.14
C ARG A 408 -34.65 12.15 45.28
N SER A 409 -35.64 13.00 45.02
CA SER A 409 -35.65 14.09 44.03
C SER A 409 -35.29 15.46 44.60
N LYS A 410 -34.75 16.35 43.75
CA LYS A 410 -35.28 17.71 43.57
C LYS A 410 -34.78 18.36 42.28
N SER A 411 -35.50 19.38 41.82
CA SER A 411 -35.30 20.06 40.54
C SER A 411 -34.63 21.43 40.70
N SER A 412 -33.52 21.65 40.01
CA SER A 412 -33.02 22.99 39.65
C SER A 412 -32.16 22.89 38.38
N GLY A 413 -32.09 23.98 37.61
CA GLY A 413 -31.44 23.99 36.30
C GLY A 413 -29.92 24.05 36.38
N ILE A 414 -29.25 22.91 36.19
CA ILE A 414 -27.80 22.83 35.91
C ILE A 414 -27.62 22.00 34.63
N CYS A 415 -26.90 22.54 33.65
CA CYS A 415 -26.61 21.82 32.42
C CYS A 415 -25.69 20.62 32.74
N SER A 416 -26.20 19.39 32.59
CA SER A 416 -25.52 18.21 33.13
C SER A 416 -24.13 17.98 32.50
N PRO A 417 -23.15 17.39 33.23
CA PRO A 417 -21.85 17.01 32.68
C PRO A 417 -21.94 16.10 31.45
N ARG A 418 -23.04 15.33 31.32
CA ARG A 418 -23.32 14.46 30.18
C ARG A 418 -23.54 15.27 28.89
N ALA A 419 -24.11 16.48 28.97
CA ALA A 419 -24.35 17.33 27.80
C ALA A 419 -23.08 18.04 27.31
N SER A 420 -22.17 18.44 28.20
CA SER A 420 -20.86 18.98 27.82
C SER A 420 -19.91 17.88 27.34
N TYR A 421 -19.97 16.67 27.91
CA TYR A 421 -19.21 15.52 27.44
C TYR A 421 -19.67 15.02 26.06
N LEU A 422 -20.99 14.91 25.83
CA LEU A 422 -21.53 14.58 24.50
C LEU A 422 -21.19 15.65 23.45
N ARG A 423 -21.15 16.93 23.83
CA ARG A 423 -20.68 18.00 22.92
C ARG A 423 -19.19 17.83 22.60
N LYS A 424 -18.34 17.60 23.61
CA LYS A 424 -16.92 17.26 23.39
C LYS A 424 -16.73 16.03 22.49
N LEU A 425 -17.56 14.99 22.63
CA LEU A 425 -17.49 13.80 21.76
C LEU A 425 -17.91 14.11 20.33
N ALA A 426 -18.94 14.94 20.12
CA ALA A 426 -19.33 15.42 18.80
C ALA A 426 -18.24 16.31 18.18
N ASP A 427 -17.67 17.24 18.96
CA ASP A 427 -16.55 18.09 18.54
C ASP A 427 -15.32 17.23 18.18
N VAL A 428 -15.00 16.18 18.94
CA VAL A 428 -13.90 15.24 18.64
C VAL A 428 -14.18 14.41 17.39
N ALA A 429 -15.41 13.95 17.18
CA ALA A 429 -15.79 13.22 15.97
C ALA A 429 -15.69 14.10 14.72
N SER A 430 -16.25 15.32 14.76
CA SER A 430 -16.17 16.26 13.63
C SER A 430 -14.75 16.76 13.38
N ASN A 431 -13.94 16.97 14.43
CA ASN A 431 -12.52 17.28 14.26
C ASN A 431 -11.73 16.09 13.71
N GLY A 432 -12.15 14.84 13.96
CA GLY A 432 -11.56 13.64 13.35
C GLY A 432 -11.75 13.62 11.84
N GLU A 433 -13.00 13.74 11.37
CA GLU A 433 -13.31 13.82 9.93
C GLU A 433 -12.63 15.03 9.25
N LEU A 434 -12.54 16.16 9.97
CA LEU A 434 -11.86 17.36 9.47
C LEU A 434 -10.34 17.18 9.40
N LEU A 435 -9.69 16.55 10.39
CA LEU A 435 -8.24 16.31 10.37
C LEU A 435 -7.81 15.28 9.32
N ASP A 436 -8.72 14.42 8.85
CA ASP A 436 -8.49 13.57 7.68
C ASP A 436 -8.71 14.29 6.33
N TRP A 437 -9.23 15.53 6.30
CA TRP A 437 -9.45 16.29 5.07
C TRP A 437 -8.20 16.37 4.17
N PRO A 438 -7.00 16.77 4.62
CA PRO A 438 -5.85 16.96 3.72
C PRO A 438 -5.37 15.68 3.04
N LYS A 439 -5.65 14.51 3.63
CA LYS A 439 -5.31 13.18 3.08
C LYS A 439 -6.24 12.75 1.94
N ASN A 440 -7.44 13.35 1.86
CA ASN A 440 -8.51 13.03 0.91
C ASN A 440 -8.74 14.18 -0.11
N ASP A 441 -7.95 15.25 -0.03
CA ASP A 441 -8.05 16.48 -0.83
C ASP A 441 -7.05 16.45 -2.00
N THR A 442 -7.41 17.06 -3.14
CA THR A 442 -6.56 17.05 -4.35
C THR A 442 -5.41 18.04 -4.19
N ARG A 443 -4.27 17.59 -3.66
CA ARG A 443 -3.07 18.41 -3.43
C ARG A 443 -2.05 18.32 -4.57
N ARG A 444 -1.45 19.46 -4.93
CA ARG A 444 -0.24 19.55 -5.77
C ARG A 444 0.54 20.83 -5.44
N PHE A 445 1.86 20.79 -5.49
CA PHE A 445 2.69 22.00 -5.50
C PHE A 445 2.47 22.78 -6.81
N PHE A 446 2.09 24.06 -6.72
CA PHE A 446 1.88 24.92 -7.89
C PHE A 446 3.14 25.71 -8.24
N HIS A 447 3.64 26.51 -7.31
CA HIS A 447 4.86 27.30 -7.50
C HIS A 447 5.49 27.67 -6.16
N VAL A 448 6.78 28.00 -6.18
CA VAL A 448 7.48 28.67 -5.08
C VAL A 448 7.74 30.13 -5.42
N VAL A 449 7.45 31.02 -4.47
CA VAL A 449 7.52 32.47 -4.63
C VAL A 449 8.71 33.02 -3.86
N TYR A 450 9.54 33.81 -4.53
CA TYR A 450 10.68 34.49 -3.92
C TYR A 450 11.06 35.75 -4.68
N ARG A 451 11.87 36.59 -4.05
CA ARG A 451 12.11 37.97 -4.49
C ARG A 451 13.46 38.11 -5.18
N VAL A 452 13.50 38.86 -6.27
CA VAL A 452 14.70 39.12 -7.10
C VAL A 452 14.94 40.61 -7.23
N GLY A 453 16.22 41.02 -7.30
CA GLY A 453 16.63 42.41 -7.43
C GLY A 453 16.58 42.98 -8.85
N ASP A 454 16.48 42.10 -9.86
CA ASP A 454 16.35 42.42 -11.28
C ASP A 454 15.59 41.26 -11.96
N LEU A 455 14.40 41.52 -12.49
CA LEU A 455 13.52 40.50 -13.03
C LEU A 455 14.05 39.97 -14.38
N ASP A 456 14.44 40.86 -15.30
CA ASP A 456 14.85 40.49 -16.65
C ASP A 456 16.19 39.76 -16.66
N ARG A 457 17.15 40.20 -15.84
CA ARG A 457 18.43 39.50 -15.64
C ARG A 457 18.22 38.07 -15.17
N THR A 458 17.31 37.86 -14.23
CA THR A 458 17.09 36.55 -13.61
C THR A 458 16.20 35.66 -14.50
N ILE A 459 15.18 36.20 -15.19
CA ILE A 459 14.49 35.49 -16.29
C ILE A 459 15.49 35.01 -17.35
N LYS A 460 16.40 35.89 -17.79
CA LYS A 460 17.40 35.57 -18.81
C LYS A 460 18.32 34.45 -18.35
N PHE A 461 18.80 34.50 -17.11
CA PHE A 461 19.63 33.43 -16.53
C PHE A 461 18.88 32.09 -16.50
N TYR A 462 17.62 32.07 -16.06
CA TYR A 462 16.85 30.84 -15.92
C TYR A 462 16.51 30.24 -17.30
N THR A 463 16.30 31.09 -18.30
CA THR A 463 16.06 30.69 -19.69
C THR A 463 17.33 30.16 -20.35
N GLU A 464 18.46 30.88 -20.23
CA GLU A 464 19.71 30.56 -20.95
C GLU A 464 20.59 29.52 -20.25
N CYS A 465 20.53 29.41 -18.92
CA CYS A 465 21.36 28.47 -18.14
C CYS A 465 20.61 27.20 -17.74
N PHE A 466 19.32 27.32 -17.37
CA PHE A 466 18.52 26.17 -16.92
C PHE A 466 17.55 25.63 -17.98
N GLY A 467 17.23 26.40 -19.03
CA GLY A 467 16.28 25.99 -20.07
C GLY A 467 14.81 26.12 -19.66
N MET A 468 14.52 26.84 -18.57
CA MET A 468 13.15 27.17 -18.18
C MET A 468 12.50 28.11 -19.20
N LYS A 469 11.16 28.15 -19.22
CA LYS A 469 10.36 29.03 -20.06
C LYS A 469 9.49 29.92 -19.19
N VAL A 470 9.26 31.15 -19.65
CA VAL A 470 8.25 32.04 -19.08
C VAL A 470 6.85 31.55 -19.48
N SER A 471 6.02 31.24 -18.50
CA SER A 471 4.61 30.86 -18.69
C SER A 471 3.72 32.10 -18.82
N ARG A 472 3.92 33.08 -17.94
CA ARG A 472 3.23 34.37 -17.93
C ARG A 472 4.05 35.40 -17.16
N GLN A 473 3.82 36.67 -17.44
CA GLN A 473 4.29 37.81 -16.63
C GLN A 473 3.11 38.72 -16.33
N ARG A 474 3.20 39.45 -15.23
CA ARG A 474 2.24 40.48 -14.84
C ARG A 474 3.02 41.64 -14.22
N ASP A 475 2.60 42.85 -14.57
CA ASP A 475 3.10 44.08 -13.99
C ASP A 475 1.98 44.80 -13.23
N VAL A 476 2.29 45.33 -12.05
CA VAL A 476 1.29 45.97 -11.17
C VAL A 476 1.82 47.33 -10.66
N PRO A 477 1.91 48.37 -11.51
CA PRO A 477 2.49 49.67 -11.15
C PRO A 477 1.84 50.35 -9.94
N LYS A 478 0.55 50.08 -9.69
CA LYS A 478 -0.19 50.61 -8.53
C LYS A 478 0.30 50.03 -7.20
N GLU A 479 0.78 48.79 -7.21
CA GLU A 479 1.28 48.06 -6.03
C GLU A 479 2.81 47.96 -6.02
N LYS A 480 3.48 48.49 -7.07
CA LYS A 480 4.93 48.61 -7.24
C LYS A 480 5.70 47.28 -7.27
N TYR A 481 5.14 46.27 -7.94
CA TYR A 481 5.85 45.05 -8.28
C TYR A 481 5.53 44.56 -9.69
N SER A 482 6.43 43.73 -10.21
CA SER A 482 6.19 42.86 -11.37
C SER A 482 6.50 41.43 -10.95
N ASN A 483 5.75 40.46 -11.48
CA ASN A 483 5.97 39.04 -11.23
C ASN A 483 6.01 38.21 -12.52
N ALA A 484 6.90 37.22 -12.56
CA ALA A 484 7.12 36.32 -13.69
C ALA A 484 7.04 34.86 -13.23
N PHE A 485 6.21 34.07 -13.90
CA PHE A 485 6.03 32.65 -13.63
C PHE A 485 6.84 31.86 -14.65
N MET A 486 7.74 30.98 -14.19
CA MET A 486 8.64 30.21 -15.05
C MET A 486 8.75 28.75 -14.63
N GLY A 487 8.96 27.85 -15.58
CA GLY A 487 9.17 26.43 -15.30
C GLY A 487 9.58 25.64 -16.54
N PHE A 488 9.57 24.31 -16.42
CA PHE A 488 9.91 23.40 -17.53
C PHE A 488 8.71 23.01 -18.40
N GLY A 489 7.49 23.13 -17.87
CA GLY A 489 6.24 22.90 -18.57
C GLY A 489 5.13 23.85 -18.12
N SER A 490 3.87 23.52 -18.46
CA SER A 490 2.72 24.37 -18.14
C SER A 490 2.37 24.34 -16.65
N GLU A 491 2.11 25.51 -16.05
CA GLU A 491 1.62 25.67 -14.66
C GLU A 491 0.39 24.80 -14.33
N LYS A 492 -0.40 24.37 -15.33
CA LYS A 492 -1.55 23.46 -15.16
C LYS A 492 -1.16 22.06 -14.66
N SER A 493 0.08 21.63 -14.88
CA SER A 493 0.59 20.28 -14.55
C SER A 493 1.95 20.27 -13.85
N HIS A 494 2.83 21.20 -14.19
CA HIS A 494 4.21 21.28 -13.69
C HIS A 494 4.32 22.25 -12.52
N PHE A 495 5.41 22.15 -11.77
CA PHE A 495 5.83 23.09 -10.73
C PHE A 495 6.64 24.25 -11.34
N ALA A 496 6.49 25.44 -10.75
CA ALA A 496 7.07 26.67 -11.29
C ALA A 496 7.74 27.53 -10.20
N VAL A 497 8.55 28.49 -10.63
CA VAL A 497 8.98 29.63 -9.80
C VAL A 497 8.10 30.84 -10.11
N GLU A 498 7.70 31.57 -9.08
CA GLU A 498 7.19 32.94 -9.21
C GLU A 498 8.27 33.91 -8.73
N LEU A 499 8.95 34.54 -9.68
CA LEU A 499 9.94 35.58 -9.41
C LEU A 499 9.20 36.90 -9.16
N THR A 500 9.35 37.51 -7.98
CA THR A 500 8.77 38.81 -7.65
C THR A 500 9.85 39.91 -7.60
N TYR A 501 9.75 40.91 -8.47
CA TYR A 501 10.54 42.14 -8.38
C TYR A 501 9.71 43.26 -7.78
N ASN A 502 10.22 43.92 -6.73
CA ASN A 502 9.57 45.08 -6.12
C ASN A 502 10.34 46.34 -6.52
N TYR A 503 9.64 47.36 -7.02
CA TYR A 503 10.27 48.49 -7.71
C TYR A 503 11.30 49.21 -6.83
N GLY A 504 12.53 49.30 -7.33
CA GLY A 504 13.64 49.97 -6.64
C GLY A 504 14.33 49.14 -5.54
N VAL A 505 13.95 47.88 -5.33
CA VAL A 505 14.64 46.96 -4.42
C VAL A 505 15.57 46.05 -5.23
N SER A 506 16.87 46.26 -5.10
CA SER A 506 17.90 45.62 -5.94
C SER A 506 18.61 44.41 -5.30
N SER A 507 18.28 44.07 -4.06
CA SER A 507 18.84 42.93 -3.34
C SER A 507 17.95 42.50 -2.18
N TYR A 508 18.05 41.21 -1.80
CA TYR A 508 17.34 40.64 -0.66
C TYR A 508 18.28 39.80 0.21
N ASP A 509 17.92 39.67 1.48
CA ASP A 509 18.60 38.83 2.45
C ASP A 509 18.02 37.41 2.37
N ILE A 510 18.79 36.45 1.86
CA ILE A 510 18.36 35.04 1.77
C ILE A 510 18.36 34.36 3.15
N GLY A 511 19.12 34.90 4.11
CA GLY A 511 19.34 34.27 5.40
C GLY A 511 20.10 32.94 5.32
N ASP A 512 20.02 32.16 6.38
CA ASP A 512 20.60 30.81 6.53
C ASP A 512 19.54 29.72 6.68
N GLY A 513 18.25 30.07 6.80
CA GLY A 513 17.15 29.10 6.80
C GLY A 513 16.89 28.49 5.42
N PHE A 514 17.06 29.25 4.33
CA PHE A 514 16.83 28.72 2.99
C PHE A 514 17.97 27.79 2.57
N GLY A 515 17.61 26.58 2.13
CA GLY A 515 18.54 25.54 1.73
C GLY A 515 19.09 25.74 0.33
N HIS A 516 18.29 25.32 -0.64
CA HIS A 516 18.53 25.39 -2.08
C HIS A 516 17.26 25.01 -2.85
N PHE A 517 17.25 25.27 -4.16
CA PHE A 517 16.31 24.67 -5.11
C PHE A 517 17.02 23.51 -5.85
N THR A 518 16.33 22.42 -6.20
CA THR A 518 16.97 21.31 -6.93
C THR A 518 16.37 21.13 -8.32
N ILE A 519 17.22 21.22 -9.34
CA ILE A 519 16.88 20.91 -10.73
C ILE A 519 17.61 19.62 -11.13
N SER A 520 16.87 18.68 -11.69
CA SER A 520 17.43 17.45 -12.25
C SER A 520 17.73 17.58 -13.73
N THR A 521 18.83 16.98 -14.17
CA THR A 521 19.31 17.00 -15.57
C THR A 521 19.92 15.66 -15.96
N GLN A 522 19.98 15.36 -17.25
CA GLN A 522 20.64 14.15 -17.77
C GLN A 522 22.16 14.26 -17.76
N ASP A 523 22.70 15.49 -17.76
CA ASP A 523 24.12 15.80 -17.79
C ASP A 523 24.36 17.06 -16.94
N VAL A 524 24.95 16.88 -15.76
CA VAL A 524 25.26 18.00 -14.85
C VAL A 524 26.52 18.74 -15.32
N TYR A 525 27.50 18.04 -15.91
CA TYR A 525 28.75 18.65 -16.38
C TYR A 525 28.48 19.70 -17.44
N LYS A 526 27.74 19.34 -18.49
CA LYS A 526 27.33 20.25 -19.56
C LYS A 526 26.44 21.40 -19.09
N MET A 527 25.59 21.16 -18.08
CA MET A 527 24.76 22.20 -17.49
C MET A 527 25.61 23.21 -16.71
N VAL A 528 26.58 22.75 -15.91
CA VAL A 528 27.55 23.61 -15.23
C VAL A 528 28.44 24.37 -16.22
N GLU A 529 28.90 23.74 -17.30
CA GLU A 529 29.63 24.43 -18.37
C GLU A 529 28.79 25.54 -19.02
N THR A 530 27.50 25.29 -19.25
CA THR A 530 26.56 26.29 -19.78
C THR A 530 26.39 27.45 -18.81
N VAL A 531 26.15 27.17 -17.52
CA VAL A 531 26.08 28.17 -16.44
C VAL A 531 27.37 29.02 -16.40
N ARG A 532 28.54 28.37 -16.42
CA ARG A 532 29.86 29.03 -16.38
C ARG A 532 30.09 29.92 -17.61
N ALA A 533 29.77 29.43 -18.81
CA ALA A 533 29.88 30.20 -20.06
C ALA A 533 28.94 31.42 -20.11
N LYS A 534 27.87 31.41 -19.31
CA LYS A 534 26.93 32.53 -19.12
C LYS A 534 27.27 33.43 -17.93
N GLY A 535 28.41 33.21 -17.26
CA GLY A 535 28.88 34.00 -16.12
C GLY A 535 28.21 33.65 -14.78
N GLY A 536 27.52 32.51 -14.69
CA GLY A 536 26.94 32.02 -13.44
C GLY A 536 27.99 31.49 -12.47
N ASN A 537 27.68 31.59 -11.18
CA ASN A 537 28.60 31.25 -10.10
C ASN A 537 28.47 29.75 -9.74
N VAL A 538 29.55 28.98 -9.87
CA VAL A 538 29.59 27.56 -9.50
C VAL A 538 30.22 27.42 -8.11
N THR A 539 29.42 27.09 -7.11
CA THR A 539 29.88 26.99 -5.71
C THR A 539 30.25 25.57 -5.27
N ARG A 540 29.82 24.55 -6.02
CA ARG A 540 30.30 23.17 -5.91
C ARG A 540 30.35 22.55 -7.31
N GLU A 541 31.53 22.18 -7.76
CA GLU A 541 31.76 21.55 -9.07
C GLU A 541 31.06 20.18 -9.21
N PRO A 542 30.81 19.69 -10.44
CA PRO A 542 30.07 18.46 -10.70
C PRO A 542 30.87 17.22 -10.31
N GLY A 543 30.30 16.42 -9.41
CA GLY A 543 30.93 15.21 -8.91
C GLY A 543 30.01 14.43 -7.95
N PRO A 544 30.35 13.16 -7.67
CA PRO A 544 29.56 12.30 -6.79
C PRO A 544 29.40 12.90 -5.38
N VAL A 545 28.31 12.56 -4.70
CA VAL A 545 28.16 12.77 -3.26
C VAL A 545 29.12 11.85 -2.49
N GLU A 546 29.61 12.30 -1.33
CA GLU A 546 30.37 11.42 -0.44
C GLU A 546 29.47 10.26 0.03
N GLY A 547 29.94 9.03 -0.13
CA GLY A 547 29.17 7.83 0.23
C GLY A 547 28.00 7.49 -0.72
N GLY A 548 27.99 7.96 -1.97
CA GLY A 548 26.97 7.59 -2.94
C GLY A 548 27.39 7.78 -4.41
N SER A 549 26.55 7.30 -5.34
CA SER A 549 26.77 7.36 -6.79
C SER A 549 26.13 8.57 -7.49
N SER A 550 25.25 9.30 -6.81
CA SER A 550 24.57 10.48 -7.36
C SER A 550 25.57 11.59 -7.67
N ILE A 551 25.66 12.00 -8.94
CA ILE A 551 26.42 13.16 -9.37
C ILE A 551 25.58 14.41 -9.16
N ILE A 552 26.11 15.39 -8.42
CA ILE A 552 25.51 16.70 -8.22
C ILE A 552 26.53 17.82 -8.48
N ALA A 553 26.03 19.04 -8.69
CA ALA A 553 26.76 20.31 -8.59
C ALA A 553 25.90 21.32 -7.83
N ILE A 554 26.47 22.41 -7.33
CA ILE A 554 25.71 23.53 -6.77
C ILE A 554 26.16 24.82 -7.46
N VAL A 555 25.21 25.53 -8.05
CA VAL A 555 25.40 26.85 -8.67
C VAL A 555 24.60 27.90 -7.92
N LYS A 556 24.94 29.17 -8.10
CA LYS A 556 24.13 30.30 -7.62
C LYS A 556 23.62 31.12 -8.79
N ASP A 557 22.38 31.57 -8.66
CA ASP A 557 21.75 32.49 -9.60
C ASP A 557 22.24 33.95 -9.41
N PRO A 558 21.81 34.91 -10.24
CA PRO A 558 22.25 36.30 -10.17
C PRO A 558 21.90 37.05 -8.87
N ASP A 559 20.93 36.55 -8.10
CA ASP A 559 20.51 37.10 -6.80
C ASP A 559 21.16 36.36 -5.62
N GLY A 560 21.88 35.25 -5.89
CA GLY A 560 22.65 34.48 -4.93
C GLY A 560 21.95 33.22 -4.41
N TYR A 561 20.76 32.87 -4.92
CA TYR A 561 20.03 31.67 -4.54
C TYR A 561 20.79 30.41 -4.99
N PRO A 562 21.10 29.48 -4.08
CA PRO A 562 21.71 28.21 -4.46
C PRO A 562 20.71 27.28 -5.17
N PHE A 563 21.15 26.73 -6.29
CA PHE A 563 20.52 25.66 -7.05
C PHE A 563 21.43 24.43 -7.02
N GLU A 564 20.96 23.31 -6.47
CA GLU A 564 21.57 22.00 -6.71
C GLU A 564 21.14 21.48 -8.08
N LEU A 565 22.11 21.01 -8.86
CA LEU A 565 21.92 20.37 -10.16
C LEU A 565 22.23 18.88 -10.00
N ILE A 566 21.23 18.01 -10.09
CA ILE A 566 21.36 16.56 -9.84
C ILE A 566 21.22 15.72 -11.11
N GLN A 567 22.13 14.77 -11.32
CA GLN A 567 22.09 13.90 -12.48
C GLN A 567 21.05 12.79 -12.30
N ARG A 568 20.03 12.76 -13.16
CA ARG A 568 18.96 11.75 -13.19
C ARG A 568 18.62 11.39 -14.65
N GLY A 569 17.88 10.31 -14.85
CA GLY A 569 17.31 9.99 -16.16
C GLY A 569 16.31 11.06 -16.65
N PRO A 570 15.83 10.97 -17.91
CA PRO A 570 14.81 11.87 -18.43
C PRO A 570 13.56 11.88 -17.52
N THR A 571 13.15 13.08 -17.08
CA THR A 571 11.96 13.32 -16.26
C THR A 571 11.05 14.33 -16.95
N PRO A 572 9.71 14.19 -16.88
CA PRO A 572 8.79 15.24 -17.31
C PRO A 572 8.84 16.48 -16.39
N GLU A 573 9.24 16.30 -15.13
CA GLU A 573 9.40 17.38 -14.15
C GLU A 573 10.87 17.48 -13.70
N PRO A 574 11.67 18.38 -14.30
CA PRO A 574 13.04 18.61 -13.88
C PRO A 574 13.17 19.39 -12.57
N PHE A 575 12.25 20.31 -12.26
CA PHE A 575 12.32 21.14 -11.03
C PHE A 575 11.66 20.39 -9.86
N CYS A 576 12.47 19.63 -9.12
CA CYS A 576 11.96 18.54 -8.29
C CYS A 576 12.08 18.75 -6.77
N GLN A 577 12.81 19.76 -6.28
CA GLN A 577 12.90 19.98 -4.82
C GLN A 577 13.02 21.47 -4.40
N VAL A 578 12.49 21.77 -3.22
CA VAL A 578 12.75 23.00 -2.46
C VAL A 578 13.26 22.58 -1.07
N MET A 579 14.46 23.02 -0.68
CA MET A 579 15.06 22.67 0.61
C MET A 579 14.94 23.82 1.61
N LEU A 580 14.34 23.54 2.77
CA LEU A 580 14.17 24.46 3.89
C LEU A 580 14.81 23.84 5.15
N ARG A 581 15.51 24.66 5.93
CA ARG A 581 16.05 24.22 7.24
C ARG A 581 15.01 24.40 8.34
N VAL A 582 14.97 23.44 9.26
CA VAL A 582 14.04 23.35 10.39
C VAL A 582 14.80 23.05 11.67
N GLY A 583 14.31 23.54 12.81
CA GLY A 583 14.87 23.36 14.15
C GLY A 583 14.37 22.12 14.90
N ASP A 584 13.22 21.58 14.49
CA ASP A 584 12.69 20.29 14.92
C ASP A 584 12.13 19.54 13.70
N LEU A 585 12.88 18.53 13.23
CA LEU A 585 12.48 17.77 12.05
C LEU A 585 11.22 16.92 12.28
N ASP A 586 11.06 16.33 13.46
CA ASP A 586 9.95 15.42 13.75
C ASP A 586 8.66 16.21 14.02
N GLY A 587 8.77 17.36 14.68
CA GLY A 587 7.70 18.36 14.76
C GLY A 587 7.28 18.90 13.40
N ALA A 588 8.25 19.27 12.54
CA ALA A 588 7.98 19.75 11.18
C ALA A 588 7.33 18.67 10.31
N ILE A 589 7.87 17.43 10.25
CA ILE A 589 7.26 16.32 9.51
C ILE A 589 5.81 16.12 9.95
N LYS A 590 5.56 15.99 11.26
CA LYS A 590 4.22 15.82 11.83
C LYS A 590 3.28 16.98 11.48
N PHE A 591 3.79 18.20 11.36
CA PHE A 591 3.03 19.36 10.90
C PHE A 591 2.67 19.25 9.41
N TYR A 592 3.63 18.96 8.53
CA TYR A 592 3.38 18.82 7.09
C TYR A 592 2.46 17.62 6.75
N GLU A 593 2.51 16.54 7.54
CA GLU A 593 1.54 15.45 7.44
C GLU A 593 0.13 15.89 7.88
N LYS A 594 -0.02 16.49 9.07
CA LYS A 594 -1.34 16.85 9.62
C LYS A 594 -2.01 18.04 8.94
N ALA A 595 -1.28 19.12 8.66
CA ALA A 595 -1.84 20.35 8.11
C ALA A 595 -2.07 20.27 6.59
N LEU A 596 -1.23 19.49 5.89
CA LEU A 596 -1.14 19.51 4.43
C LEU A 596 -1.36 18.14 3.77
N GLY A 597 -1.37 17.03 4.50
CA GLY A 597 -1.61 15.70 3.93
C GLY A 597 -0.42 15.16 3.13
N MET A 598 0.76 15.74 3.31
CA MET A 598 2.00 15.21 2.74
C MET A 598 2.35 13.87 3.39
N ARG A 599 3.25 13.13 2.75
CA ARG A 599 3.85 11.91 3.29
C ARG A 599 5.35 12.11 3.43
N LEU A 600 5.96 11.53 4.45
CA LEU A 600 7.41 11.34 4.49
C LEU A 600 7.81 10.26 3.47
N LEU A 601 8.40 10.69 2.35
CA LEU A 601 8.79 9.82 1.24
C LEU A 601 10.17 9.19 1.46
N ARG A 602 11.07 9.92 2.12
CA ARG A 602 12.40 9.42 2.51
C ARG A 602 12.94 10.18 3.72
N ARG A 603 13.51 9.45 4.69
CA ARG A 603 14.35 9.98 5.77
C ARG A 603 15.81 9.58 5.50
N ILE A 604 16.75 10.48 5.73
CA ILE A 604 18.20 10.21 5.60
C ILE A 604 18.89 10.77 6.83
N GLU A 605 19.43 9.89 7.67
CA GLU A 605 20.21 10.28 8.85
C GLU A 605 21.70 10.20 8.52
N LYS A 606 22.46 11.24 8.88
CA LYS A 606 23.91 11.35 8.67
C LYS A 606 24.58 11.85 9.95
N PRO A 607 24.61 11.02 11.01
CA PRO A 607 25.14 11.42 12.31
C PRO A 607 26.63 11.81 12.27
N GLU A 608 27.40 11.25 11.35
CA GLU A 608 28.81 11.59 11.13
C GLU A 608 28.98 13.05 10.66
N TYR A 609 28.05 13.50 9.81
CA TYR A 609 27.98 14.85 9.25
C TYR A 609 27.04 15.77 10.04
N LYS A 610 26.45 15.28 11.14
CA LYS A 610 25.55 16.01 12.06
C LYS A 610 24.31 16.61 11.41
N TYR A 611 23.66 15.89 10.49
CA TYR A 611 22.36 16.30 9.95
C TYR A 611 21.42 15.12 9.69
N THR A 612 20.12 15.42 9.64
CA THR A 612 19.07 14.54 9.10
C THR A 612 18.20 15.30 8.12
N ILE A 613 17.78 14.62 7.05
CA ILE A 613 16.88 15.14 6.02
C ILE A 613 15.59 14.32 5.99
N GLY A 614 14.44 14.99 5.96
CA GLY A 614 13.13 14.42 5.66
C GLY A 614 12.58 14.99 4.34
N MET A 615 12.26 14.12 3.39
CA MET A 615 11.68 14.50 2.09
C MET A 615 10.16 14.33 2.14
N MET A 616 9.44 15.44 2.19
CA MET A 616 7.98 15.49 2.28
C MET A 616 7.35 15.75 0.92
N GLY A 617 6.27 15.03 0.57
CA GLY A 617 5.54 15.30 -0.67
C GLY A 617 4.27 14.49 -0.84
N TYR A 618 3.62 14.68 -1.99
CA TYR A 618 2.44 13.91 -2.40
C TYR A 618 2.80 12.76 -3.35
N ASN A 619 3.94 12.88 -4.03
CA ASN A 619 4.54 11.92 -4.94
C ASN A 619 6.06 12.18 -5.03
N GLU A 620 6.79 11.37 -5.80
CA GLU A 620 8.26 11.51 -5.94
C GLU A 620 8.71 12.59 -6.95
N SER A 621 7.80 13.31 -7.61
CA SER A 621 8.18 14.27 -8.67
C SER A 621 8.61 15.63 -8.12
N VAL A 622 7.92 16.13 -7.08
CA VAL A 622 8.25 17.40 -6.42
C VAL A 622 8.13 17.23 -4.91
N VAL A 623 9.22 17.51 -4.19
CA VAL A 623 9.29 17.34 -2.73
C VAL A 623 9.77 18.60 -2.01
N LEU A 624 9.26 18.80 -0.80
CA LEU A 624 9.80 19.72 0.18
C LEU A 624 10.85 18.98 1.00
N GLU A 625 12.11 19.37 0.88
CA GLU A 625 13.21 18.78 1.65
C GLU A 625 13.39 19.57 2.96
N LEU A 626 13.11 18.93 4.08
CA LEU A 626 13.27 19.49 5.43
C LEU A 626 14.61 19.01 6.00
N ALA A 627 15.53 19.93 6.28
CA ALA A 627 16.86 19.60 6.79
C ALA A 627 17.08 20.13 8.22
N TYR A 628 17.48 19.25 9.11
CA TYR A 628 17.84 19.56 10.49
C TYR A 628 19.33 19.33 10.73
N ASN A 629 20.05 20.37 11.16
CA ASN A 629 21.44 20.27 11.59
C ASN A 629 21.46 20.05 13.12
N TYR A 630 22.19 19.05 13.60
CA TYR A 630 22.11 18.61 14.99
C TYR A 630 22.54 19.73 15.96
N GLY A 631 21.64 20.12 16.85
CA GLY A 631 21.84 21.20 17.81
C GLY A 631 21.59 22.62 17.28
N VAL A 632 21.08 22.79 16.06
CA VAL A 632 20.62 24.08 15.52
C VAL A 632 19.10 24.11 15.54
N THR A 633 18.52 24.94 16.42
CA THR A 633 17.07 25.01 16.64
C THR A 633 16.40 26.25 16.04
N GLU A 634 17.18 27.22 15.57
CA GLU A 634 16.67 28.46 14.97
C GLU A 634 17.49 28.83 13.74
N TYR A 635 16.82 29.44 12.75
CA TYR A 635 17.43 29.90 11.51
C TYR A 635 16.92 31.29 11.11
N LYS A 636 17.83 32.14 10.64
CA LYS A 636 17.51 33.45 10.05
C LYS A 636 16.93 33.22 8.66
N LYS A 637 15.64 33.47 8.45
CA LYS A 637 14.99 33.31 7.13
C LYS A 637 15.23 34.45 6.15
N GLY A 638 15.79 35.57 6.62
CA GLY A 638 15.93 36.79 5.83
C GLY A 638 14.59 37.34 5.33
N ASN A 639 14.58 37.89 4.11
CA ASN A 639 13.41 38.44 3.43
C ASN A 639 13.32 38.09 1.93
N ALA A 640 14.19 37.23 1.41
CA ALA A 640 14.24 36.87 -0.02
C ALA A 640 13.17 35.83 -0.40
N TYR A 641 13.16 34.67 0.28
CA TYR A 641 12.08 33.67 0.15
C TYR A 641 10.74 34.28 0.61
N ALA A 642 9.65 34.01 -0.11
CA ALA A 642 8.33 34.59 0.20
C ALA A 642 7.32 33.56 0.69
N GLN A 643 7.09 32.47 -0.05
CA GLN A 643 6.12 31.42 0.27
C GLN A 643 6.19 30.24 -0.72
N ILE A 644 5.63 29.09 -0.37
CA ILE A 644 5.24 28.04 -1.34
C ILE A 644 3.71 28.00 -1.52
N ALA A 645 3.25 27.77 -2.75
CA ALA A 645 1.84 27.67 -3.10
C ALA A 645 1.44 26.22 -3.44
N ILE A 646 0.35 25.75 -2.83
CA ILE A 646 -0.13 24.37 -2.93
C ILE A 646 -1.65 24.39 -3.21
N GLY A 647 -2.12 23.54 -4.12
CA GLY A 647 -3.54 23.38 -4.44
C GLY A 647 -4.38 22.75 -3.33
N THR A 648 -5.67 23.04 -3.31
CA THR A 648 -6.72 22.40 -2.47
C THR A 648 -8.09 22.56 -3.14
N ASP A 649 -8.99 21.58 -2.95
CA ASP A 649 -10.38 21.67 -3.41
C ASP A 649 -11.29 22.45 -2.44
N ASP A 650 -10.85 22.72 -1.21
CA ASP A 650 -11.58 23.51 -0.22
C ASP A 650 -10.62 24.27 0.72
N VAL A 651 -10.46 25.57 0.41
CA VAL A 651 -9.64 26.53 1.15
C VAL A 651 -10.16 26.77 2.57
N TYR A 652 -11.48 26.67 2.80
CA TYR A 652 -12.09 26.94 4.10
C TYR A 652 -11.86 25.78 5.05
N LYS A 653 -12.14 24.54 4.63
CA LYS A 653 -11.81 23.34 5.42
C LYS A 653 -10.32 23.26 5.73
N SER A 654 -9.48 23.51 4.72
CA SER A 654 -8.04 23.53 4.90
C SER A 654 -7.58 24.59 5.91
N GLY A 655 -8.22 25.77 5.92
CA GLY A 655 -7.98 26.80 6.92
C GLY A 655 -8.35 26.36 8.34
N GLU A 656 -9.49 25.69 8.53
CA GLU A 656 -9.88 25.17 9.85
C GLU A 656 -8.97 24.03 10.32
N VAL A 657 -8.52 23.14 9.42
CA VAL A 657 -7.48 22.14 9.73
C VAL A 657 -6.20 22.81 10.22
N VAL A 658 -5.70 23.80 9.49
CA VAL A 658 -4.51 24.58 9.88
C VAL A 658 -4.74 25.25 11.25
N LYS A 659 -5.93 25.80 11.54
CA LYS A 659 -6.25 26.35 12.88
C LYS A 659 -6.25 25.31 13.99
N ILE A 660 -6.50 24.03 13.71
CA ILE A 660 -6.42 22.95 14.70
C ILE A 660 -4.97 22.51 14.87
N VAL A 661 -4.25 22.25 13.78
CA VAL A 661 -2.85 21.78 13.81
C VAL A 661 -1.93 22.84 14.42
N ASN A 662 -2.14 24.13 14.11
CA ASN A 662 -1.37 25.23 14.70
C ASN A 662 -1.53 25.32 16.23
N LYS A 663 -2.66 24.86 16.79
CA LYS A 663 -2.88 24.80 18.25
C LYS A 663 -2.20 23.59 18.91
N GLU A 664 -1.88 22.55 18.15
CA GLU A 664 -1.17 21.37 18.64
C GLU A 664 0.36 21.52 18.51
N LEU A 665 0.83 22.09 17.39
CA LEU A 665 2.24 22.04 16.98
C LEU A 665 2.92 23.41 16.84
N GLY A 666 2.18 24.52 16.93
CA GLY A 666 2.70 25.86 16.65
C GLY A 666 2.52 26.29 15.18
N GLY A 667 2.99 27.50 14.87
CA GLY A 667 2.65 28.20 13.62
C GLY A 667 1.41 29.09 13.76
N ASN A 668 1.11 29.91 12.76
CA ASN A 668 -0.01 30.87 12.80
C ASN A 668 -0.61 31.15 11.43
N ILE A 669 -1.92 31.42 11.36
CA ILE A 669 -2.53 31.97 10.14
C ILE A 669 -2.06 33.42 9.95
N THR A 670 -1.70 33.76 8.71
CA THR A 670 -1.29 35.10 8.25
C THR A 670 -2.33 35.73 7.32
N ARG A 671 -3.23 34.94 6.73
CA ARG A 671 -4.43 35.38 6.02
C ARG A 671 -5.52 34.32 6.16
N GLU A 672 -6.65 34.70 6.73
CA GLU A 672 -7.86 33.87 6.82
C GLU A 672 -8.38 33.42 5.44
N PRO A 673 -9.08 32.26 5.35
CA PRO A 673 -9.67 31.76 4.11
C PRO A 673 -10.56 32.77 3.38
N GLY A 674 -10.24 33.10 2.14
CA GLY A 674 -11.08 33.95 1.31
C GLY A 674 -10.47 34.40 -0.02
N PRO A 675 -11.26 35.05 -0.89
CA PRO A 675 -10.82 35.54 -2.20
C PRO A 675 -9.70 36.58 -2.07
N LEU A 676 -8.78 36.59 -3.03
CA LEU A 676 -7.84 37.69 -3.26
C LEU A 676 -8.55 38.89 -3.90
N PRO A 677 -8.32 40.13 -3.42
CA PRO A 677 -8.83 41.33 -4.09
C PRO A 677 -8.37 41.40 -5.55
N GLY A 678 -9.27 41.80 -6.46
CA GLY A 678 -8.99 41.97 -7.89
C GLY A 678 -8.86 40.67 -8.70
N ILE A 679 -8.40 39.56 -8.09
CA ILE A 679 -8.18 38.27 -8.77
C ILE A 679 -9.36 37.31 -8.52
N GLY A 680 -9.96 37.35 -7.33
CA GLY A 680 -11.06 36.46 -6.92
C GLY A 680 -10.61 35.07 -6.45
N THR A 681 -9.42 34.60 -6.86
CA THR A 681 -8.82 33.33 -6.41
C THR A 681 -8.83 33.20 -4.89
N LYS A 682 -9.51 32.17 -4.38
CA LYS A 682 -9.60 31.92 -2.93
C LYS A 682 -8.29 31.33 -2.41
N ILE A 683 -7.78 31.88 -1.31
CA ILE A 683 -6.59 31.40 -0.62
C ILE A 683 -6.73 31.42 0.91
N VAL A 684 -5.88 30.65 1.59
CA VAL A 684 -5.53 30.83 3.01
C VAL A 684 -3.99 30.81 3.12
N SER A 685 -3.40 31.62 3.98
CA SER A 685 -1.95 31.60 4.21
C SER A 685 -1.58 31.51 5.67
N PHE A 686 -0.50 30.81 5.97
CA PHE A 686 -0.03 30.55 7.33
C PHE A 686 1.50 30.38 7.37
N LEU A 687 2.06 30.45 8.57
CA LEU A 687 3.39 30.00 8.90
C LEU A 687 3.32 28.63 9.61
N ASP A 688 4.27 27.75 9.32
CA ASP A 688 4.52 26.52 10.08
C ASP A 688 5.21 26.82 11.44
N PRO A 689 5.56 25.81 12.28
CA PRO A 689 6.18 26.04 13.59
C PRO A 689 7.54 26.72 13.51
N ASP A 690 8.38 26.32 12.54
CA ASP A 690 9.65 26.97 12.24
C ASP A 690 9.46 28.40 11.74
N GLY A 691 8.33 28.70 11.11
CA GLY A 691 7.89 30.01 10.64
C GLY A 691 8.01 30.20 9.13
N TRP A 692 8.02 29.13 8.33
CA TRP A 692 8.00 29.15 6.87
C TRP A 692 6.58 29.36 6.34
N LYS A 693 6.44 30.22 5.34
CA LYS A 693 5.13 30.59 4.80
C LYS A 693 4.63 29.62 3.73
N THR A 694 3.43 29.07 3.95
CA THR A 694 2.67 28.32 2.95
C THR A 694 1.39 29.07 2.59
N VAL A 695 0.98 28.97 1.32
CA VAL A 695 -0.32 29.42 0.82
C VAL A 695 -1.06 28.24 0.19
N LEU A 696 -2.31 28.05 0.61
CA LEU A 696 -3.23 27.13 -0.04
C LEU A 696 -4.13 27.89 -0.99
N VAL A 697 -4.27 27.37 -2.21
CA VAL A 697 -4.95 28.01 -3.33
C VAL A 697 -6.04 27.09 -3.86
N ASP A 698 -7.24 27.63 -4.09
CA ASP A 698 -8.36 26.88 -4.66
C ASP A 698 -8.01 26.34 -6.07
N ASN A 699 -8.04 25.02 -6.23
CA ASN A 699 -7.71 24.32 -7.48
C ASN A 699 -8.52 24.83 -8.69
N LYS A 700 -9.81 25.13 -8.49
CA LYS A 700 -10.72 25.53 -9.57
C LYS A 700 -10.53 26.99 -9.93
N ASP A 701 -10.22 27.86 -8.96
CA ASP A 701 -9.92 29.26 -9.23
C ASP A 701 -8.53 29.44 -9.87
N PHE A 702 -7.51 28.72 -9.39
CA PHE A 702 -6.18 28.72 -10.02
C PHE A 702 -6.24 28.28 -11.49
N MET A 703 -7.01 27.25 -11.81
CA MET A 703 -7.19 26.80 -13.19
C MET A 703 -7.92 27.83 -14.08
N LYS A 704 -8.79 28.70 -13.52
CA LYS A 704 -9.38 29.84 -14.27
C LYS A 704 -8.38 30.96 -14.49
N GLU A 705 -7.47 31.20 -13.53
CA GLU A 705 -6.42 32.22 -13.63
C GLU A 705 -5.43 31.88 -14.77
N LEU A 706 -5.28 30.60 -15.10
CA LEU A 706 -4.46 30.08 -16.20
C LEU A 706 -5.19 29.95 -17.56
N GLY A 707 -6.47 30.35 -17.67
CA GLY A 707 -7.29 30.30 -18.89
C GLY A 707 -7.79 28.91 -19.27
#